data_AF-A0A4V3H298-F1
#
_entry.id   AF-A0A4V3H298-F1
#
_cell.length_a   1.000
_cell.length_b   1.000
_cell.length_c   1.000
_cell.angle_alpha   90.00
_cell.angle_beta   90.00
_cell.angle_gamma   90.00
#
_symmetry.space_group_name_H-M   'P 1'
#
loop_
_entity.id
_entity.type
_entity.pdbx_description
1 polymer ?
#
loop_
_entity_poly.entity_id
_entity_poly.type
_entity_poly.pdbx_seq_one_letter_code
_entity_poly.pdbx_strand_id
1 'polypeptide(L)'
;MKKIFLLLLGTITFGLLNSQTFTGGFPAFKQRGASAGTIKYYCIDNGGGCSGRTVYDAADLGTSLLGKHSLRLMGGEAKVSRCTSETISAVTMHYRAFKVGTTPGAFTALSYARISGAANGCGGENETWRKIESGDGIAISAGPPNSVVETAGTYTIEIYYEMTTGSGTVLLNNSGSTYKANFTIVDHSTWNGSSWDNGEPGSQTNAIINGNLNINSVFATDNMTINSGNIVTIAEGFSLKSYGNVVNNGTLVVENNATFLQELGDIYSGSGNAIVHRRANLKRMDYNYWSSPVSGQNLFNFSVGTPTNRFYRYNEVNDLLEATGLDASSTFQAGIGYAIRGKNSYAVATPTNENFTFTGVPNSGLISINLKRSAGADKGYNLVGNPYPSNINFSSLFNYSNNRNSIYNKQWFWTNLNEVKSQQGSSYAGNNYATYVAGVGGVGPTYISTSIEVVSLRPLAFTKVGQGFIVQAKYDNAPLLFNNNIRSSNTSDSIFFNKNQSNKSEEEEEEEEPETLNRYWLKLVSPQNVGNTILVAYNDNATNDYDPDYDADLLSVGNDSFFSNVGAHRLQIQARANPFETNDIVDLGIKSSTAGNHVIAIDGKDGIFSQDASQAIYLQDNFNGNIHNLQDGHYTFFTDAIEDNSRFKIIYQNSVLGTDNITKYQLIIAKNSLGLVIRDSQNINKVEIYDAAGKLVLSKDYNAANVNINTTSFAKGFYIVKVIQKTGIKTKKVIL
;
A
#
# COMPACT_ATOMS: atom_id res chain seq x y z
N MET A 1 79.09 36.31 86.35
CA MET A 1 78.24 35.17 86.76
C MET A 1 77.02 35.17 85.85
N LYS A 2 76.67 34.00 85.29
CA LYS A 2 75.64 33.75 84.27
C LYS A 2 74.22 34.21 84.65
N LYS A 3 73.42 34.63 83.66
CA LYS A 3 72.14 34.04 83.20
C LYS A 3 71.49 34.99 82.16
N ILE A 4 71.56 34.67 80.86
CA ILE A 4 70.56 33.93 80.06
C ILE A 4 69.23 34.69 79.96
N PHE A 5 68.98 35.31 78.80
CA PHE A 5 67.67 35.76 78.36
C PHE A 5 67.32 34.98 77.08
N LEU A 6 66.15 34.33 77.13
CA LEU A 6 65.58 33.52 76.07
C LEU A 6 64.84 34.45 75.10
N LEU A 7 65.21 34.46 73.81
CA LEU A 7 64.45 35.17 72.77
C LEU A 7 63.86 34.13 71.81
N LEU A 8 62.53 34.12 71.73
CA LEU A 8 61.70 33.21 70.96
C LEU A 8 61.82 33.57 69.46
N LEU A 9 62.32 32.65 68.63
CA LEU A 9 62.21 32.74 67.17
C LEU A 9 60.89 32.10 66.74
N GLY A 10 59.92 32.91 66.32
CA GLY A 10 58.72 32.45 65.64
C GLY A 10 59.02 32.19 64.16
N THR A 11 59.01 30.92 63.76
CA THR A 11 58.97 30.50 62.36
C THR A 11 57.63 30.87 61.74
N ILE A 12 57.62 31.80 60.79
CA ILE A 12 56.48 32.03 59.89
C ILE A 12 56.52 30.92 58.84
N THR A 13 55.70 29.89 59.02
CA THR A 13 55.40 28.93 57.95
C THR A 13 54.50 29.60 56.92
N PHE A 14 55.02 29.85 55.71
CA PHE A 14 54.18 30.08 54.54
C PHE A 14 53.34 28.82 54.31
N GLY A 15 52.05 28.88 54.63
CA GLY A 15 51.11 27.84 54.22
C GLY A 15 51.01 27.86 52.70
N LEU A 16 51.38 26.75 52.05
CA LEU A 16 51.00 26.51 50.66
C LEU A 16 49.47 26.58 50.57
N LEU A 17 48.95 27.59 49.87
CA LEU A 17 47.54 27.64 49.48
C LEU A 17 47.32 26.47 48.52
N ASN A 18 46.74 25.38 49.01
CA ASN A 18 46.35 24.26 48.17
C ASN A 18 45.12 24.69 47.35
N SER A 19 45.34 25.15 46.12
CA SER A 19 44.31 25.63 45.21
C SER A 19 43.56 24.49 44.52
N GLN A 20 42.28 24.72 44.20
CA GLN A 20 41.49 23.74 43.45
C GLN A 20 42.03 23.59 42.03
N THR A 21 42.13 22.36 41.55
CA THR A 21 42.65 22.07 40.22
C THR A 21 41.79 21.05 39.49
N PHE A 22 41.66 21.22 38.17
CA PHE A 22 41.23 20.11 37.33
C PHE A 22 42.35 19.07 37.27
N THR A 23 41.99 17.80 37.45
CA THR A 23 42.91 16.67 37.25
C THR A 23 42.67 15.96 35.91
N GLY A 24 41.55 16.25 35.24
CA GLY A 24 41.32 15.87 33.85
C GLY A 24 39.90 16.16 33.38
N GLY A 25 39.74 16.30 32.05
CA GLY A 25 38.46 16.41 31.37
C GLY A 25 38.25 15.23 30.42
N PHE A 26 37.03 14.75 30.29
CA PHE A 26 36.73 13.56 29.50
C PHE A 26 35.48 13.75 28.62
N PRO A 27 35.59 14.47 27.49
CA PRO A 27 34.47 14.64 26.58
C PRO A 27 34.11 13.30 25.92
N ALA A 28 32.81 13.07 25.75
CA ALA A 28 32.24 11.81 25.32
C ALA A 28 31.49 11.96 23.99
N PHE A 29 31.75 11.05 23.05
CA PHE A 29 31.15 11.10 21.71
C PHE A 29 30.61 9.73 21.28
N LYS A 30 29.65 9.75 20.37
CA LYS A 30 29.18 8.56 19.64
C LYS A 30 28.65 8.92 18.25
N GLN A 31 28.41 7.93 17.41
CA GLN A 31 27.62 8.14 16.19
C GLN A 31 26.12 8.12 16.51
N ARG A 32 25.35 8.94 15.78
CA ARG A 32 23.88 8.93 15.84
C ARG A 32 23.32 7.52 15.59
N GLY A 33 22.33 7.10 16.38
CA GLY A 33 21.72 5.77 16.30
C GLY A 33 22.53 4.64 16.92
N ALA A 34 23.79 4.89 17.33
CA ALA A 34 24.60 3.88 17.98
C ALA A 34 24.16 3.64 19.44
N SER A 35 24.29 2.38 19.88
CA SER A 35 23.92 1.96 21.23
C SER A 35 24.77 2.65 22.30
N ALA A 36 24.24 2.78 23.53
CA ALA A 36 24.93 3.49 24.62
C ALA A 36 26.31 2.89 24.97
N GLY A 37 26.53 1.60 24.70
CA GLY A 37 27.83 0.93 24.89
C GLY A 37 28.94 1.40 23.93
N THR A 38 28.60 2.18 22.91
CA THR A 38 29.57 2.71 21.92
C THR A 38 30.12 4.09 22.26
N ILE A 39 29.70 4.69 23.38
CA ILE A 39 30.18 6.01 23.81
C ILE A 39 31.69 5.93 24.09
N LYS A 40 32.45 6.73 23.35
CA LYS A 40 33.91 6.85 23.52
C LYS A 40 34.24 8.12 24.29
N TYR A 41 35.04 7.97 25.34
CA TYR A 41 35.58 9.08 26.12
C TYR A 41 37.00 9.39 25.66
N TYR A 42 37.25 10.67 25.37
CA TYR A 42 38.59 11.19 25.11
C TYR A 42 39.15 11.82 26.38
N CYS A 43 40.44 12.09 26.42
CA CYS A 43 41.14 12.60 27.60
C CYS A 43 41.76 13.96 27.33
N ILE A 44 41.45 14.92 28.20
CA ILE A 44 42.15 16.19 28.33
C ILE A 44 42.94 16.09 29.64
N ASP A 45 44.25 15.88 29.51
CA ASP A 45 45.14 15.66 30.66
C ASP A 45 45.62 16.99 31.26
N ASN A 46 45.64 17.04 32.59
CA ASN A 46 46.22 18.14 33.37
C ASN A 46 47.11 17.58 34.51
N GLY A 47 47.90 16.56 34.20
CA GLY A 47 48.82 15.90 35.13
C GLY A 47 48.25 14.69 35.88
N GLY A 48 47.02 14.25 35.53
CA GLY A 48 46.37 13.07 36.09
C GLY A 48 46.56 11.79 35.27
N GLY A 49 47.03 11.91 34.02
CA GLY A 49 47.22 10.80 33.09
C GLY A 49 45.92 10.31 32.44
N CYS A 50 46.01 9.85 31.19
CA CYS A 50 44.81 9.49 30.41
C CYS A 50 44.24 8.09 30.65
N SER A 51 44.81 7.29 31.56
CA SER A 51 44.28 5.96 31.91
C SER A 51 43.98 5.06 30.70
N GLY A 52 44.80 5.14 29.65
CA GLY A 52 44.64 4.38 28.40
C GLY A 52 43.61 4.94 27.41
N ARG A 53 42.96 6.08 27.70
CA ARG A 53 42.07 6.79 26.77
C ARG A 53 42.88 7.64 25.78
N THR A 54 42.34 7.84 24.58
CA THR A 54 42.91 8.71 23.56
C THR A 54 42.91 10.16 24.02
N VAL A 55 44.04 10.86 23.84
CA VAL A 55 44.14 12.31 24.10
C VAL A 55 43.22 13.06 23.14
N TYR A 56 42.47 14.03 23.65
CA TYR A 56 41.50 14.81 22.89
C TYR A 56 42.15 15.86 22.00
N ASP A 57 43.23 16.49 22.46
CA ASP A 57 43.92 17.51 21.66
C ASP A 57 44.55 16.85 20.41
N ALA A 58 44.23 17.41 19.25
CA ALA A 58 44.52 16.87 17.92
C ALA A 58 43.93 15.47 17.62
N ALA A 59 42.96 14.98 18.40
CA ALA A 59 42.32 13.70 18.11
C ALA A 59 41.46 13.78 16.84
N ASP A 60 41.43 12.66 16.11
CA ASP A 60 40.41 12.37 15.10
C ASP A 60 39.23 11.66 15.77
N LEU A 61 38.07 12.30 15.75
CA LEU A 61 36.82 11.74 16.28
C LEU A 61 36.11 10.83 15.26
N GLY A 62 36.69 10.70 14.06
CA GLY A 62 36.27 9.79 13.01
C GLY A 62 35.51 10.46 11.87
N THR A 63 35.12 9.62 10.91
CA THR A 63 34.30 10.00 9.76
C THR A 63 32.84 9.65 10.00
N SER A 64 31.95 10.57 9.62
CA SER A 64 30.50 10.41 9.68
C SER A 64 29.89 10.63 8.29
N LEU A 65 28.75 9.99 8.05
CA LEU A 65 28.00 10.14 6.82
C LEU A 65 27.06 11.36 6.91
N LEU A 66 26.77 12.01 5.79
CA LEU A 66 25.81 13.10 5.77
C LEU A 66 24.40 12.57 6.05
N GLY A 67 23.70 13.12 7.06
CA GLY A 67 22.32 12.76 7.40
C GLY A 67 22.14 11.43 8.17
N LYS A 68 23.09 10.49 8.06
CA LYS A 68 23.15 9.23 8.83
C LYS A 68 24.50 9.11 9.57
N HIS A 69 24.53 8.50 10.76
CA HIS A 69 25.78 8.31 11.52
C HIS A 69 26.56 9.59 11.88
N SER A 70 25.91 10.77 11.90
CA SER A 70 26.52 12.04 12.33
C SER A 70 27.15 11.92 13.73
N LEU A 71 28.32 12.53 13.95
CA LEU A 71 28.94 12.59 15.27
C LEU A 71 28.05 13.35 16.27
N ARG A 72 27.90 12.78 17.46
CA ARG A 72 27.08 13.32 18.55
C ARG A 72 27.94 13.54 19.79
N LEU A 73 27.78 14.70 20.41
CA LEU A 73 28.39 14.99 21.71
C LEU A 73 27.46 14.46 22.80
N MET A 74 27.98 13.54 23.62
CA MET A 74 27.24 12.93 24.72
C MET A 74 27.41 13.69 26.03
N GLY A 75 28.25 14.72 26.06
CA GLY A 75 28.69 15.39 27.28
C GLY A 75 30.05 14.86 27.71
N GLY A 76 30.18 14.36 28.94
CA GLY A 76 31.42 13.80 29.44
C GLY A 76 31.57 13.85 30.95
N GLU A 77 32.81 13.68 31.41
CA GLU A 77 33.20 13.77 32.82
C GLU A 77 34.27 14.84 33.02
N ALA A 78 34.34 15.39 34.22
CA ALA A 78 35.41 16.27 34.68
C ALA A 78 35.84 15.83 36.07
N LYS A 79 37.15 15.71 36.28
CA LYS A 79 37.74 15.36 37.57
C LYS A 79 38.43 16.57 38.16
N VAL A 80 38.13 16.85 39.42
CA VAL A 80 38.65 18.01 40.15
C VAL A 80 39.22 17.56 41.49
N SER A 81 40.32 18.15 41.90
CA SER A 81 40.86 18.01 43.25
C SER A 81 40.44 19.23 44.06
N ARG A 82 39.60 19.01 45.08
CA ARG A 82 39.08 20.03 45.98
C ARG A 82 39.76 19.91 47.35
N CYS A 83 40.34 20.96 47.89
CA CYS A 83 40.86 21.06 49.25
C CYS A 83 39.86 21.76 50.18
N THR A 84 40.01 21.56 51.49
CA THR A 84 39.06 21.99 52.54
C THR A 84 38.80 23.49 52.63
N SER A 85 39.68 24.31 52.06
CA SER A 85 39.58 25.77 52.13
C SER A 85 38.58 26.39 51.16
N GLU A 86 38.01 25.65 50.20
CA GLU A 86 37.05 26.20 49.23
C GLU A 86 35.93 25.22 48.83
N THR A 87 34.83 25.78 48.33
CA THR A 87 33.70 25.06 47.71
C THR A 87 33.78 25.16 46.18
N ILE A 88 33.30 24.11 45.49
CA ILE A 88 33.07 24.12 44.04
C ILE A 88 31.55 24.20 43.86
N SER A 89 31.08 25.29 43.24
CA SER A 89 29.64 25.57 43.06
C SER A 89 29.10 25.13 41.70
N ALA A 90 29.96 25.08 40.68
CA ALA A 90 29.61 24.63 39.34
C ALA A 90 30.85 24.08 38.61
N VAL A 91 30.61 23.10 37.74
CA VAL A 91 31.56 22.64 36.73
C VAL A 91 30.83 22.62 35.39
N THR A 92 31.42 23.24 34.37
CA THR A 92 30.81 23.42 33.06
C THR A 92 31.82 23.07 31.96
N MET A 93 31.37 22.33 30.96
CA MET A 93 32.11 22.14 29.70
C MET A 93 31.63 23.17 28.69
N HIS A 94 32.55 23.90 28.08
CA HIS A 94 32.26 24.81 26.98
C HIS A 94 32.74 24.18 25.68
N TYR A 95 31.86 24.11 24.68
CA TYR A 95 32.20 23.55 23.38
C TYR A 95 31.67 24.40 22.22
N ARG A 96 32.34 24.33 21.08
CA ARG A 96 31.84 24.83 19.79
C ARG A 96 32.38 23.99 18.65
N ALA A 97 31.65 23.90 17.56
CA ALA A 97 32.12 23.24 16.34
C ALA A 97 31.90 24.12 15.12
N PHE A 98 32.84 24.04 14.18
CA PHE A 98 32.82 24.81 12.94
C PHE A 98 33.60 24.08 11.85
N LYS A 99 33.22 24.34 10.59
CA LYS A 99 33.93 23.77 9.43
C LYS A 99 35.31 24.39 9.31
N VAL A 100 36.34 23.60 9.03
CA VAL A 100 37.71 24.10 8.85
C VAL A 100 37.71 25.17 7.75
N GLY A 101 38.32 26.33 8.04
CA GLY A 101 38.34 27.50 7.15
C GLY A 101 37.17 28.47 7.34
N THR A 102 36.22 28.19 8.23
CA THR A 102 35.14 29.13 8.60
C THR A 102 35.43 29.84 9.93
N THR A 103 34.77 30.98 10.15
CA THR A 103 34.92 31.72 11.41
C THR A 103 34.22 30.95 12.55
N PRO A 104 34.92 30.65 13.67
CA PRO A 104 34.30 29.96 14.80
C PRO A 104 33.15 30.76 15.42
N GLY A 105 32.04 30.08 15.70
CA GLY A 105 30.90 30.66 16.42
C GLY A 105 31.14 30.83 17.94
N ALA A 106 30.07 31.17 18.66
CA ALA A 106 30.07 31.24 20.12
C ALA A 106 30.16 29.85 20.77
N PHE A 107 30.71 29.79 21.99
CA PHE A 107 30.71 28.58 22.81
C PHE A 107 29.31 28.30 23.38
N THR A 108 28.96 27.02 23.40
CA THR A 108 27.81 26.48 24.12
C THR A 108 28.29 25.88 25.43
N ALA A 109 27.55 26.14 26.52
CA ALA A 109 27.85 25.64 27.85
C ALA A 109 27.04 24.38 28.18
N LEU A 110 27.68 23.39 28.78
CA LEU A 110 27.05 22.17 29.30
C LEU A 110 27.42 21.98 30.77
N SER A 111 26.46 22.25 31.66
CA SER A 111 26.65 22.16 33.10
C SER A 111 26.66 20.71 33.59
N TYR A 112 27.61 20.38 34.46
CA TYR A 112 27.80 19.03 35.01
C TYR A 112 27.25 18.96 36.44
N ALA A 113 26.85 17.77 36.85
CA ALA A 113 26.48 17.47 38.23
C ALA A 113 27.58 16.65 38.91
N ARG A 114 27.83 16.92 40.19
CA ARG A 114 28.72 16.08 41.01
C ARG A 114 28.10 14.70 41.19
N ILE A 115 28.87 13.65 40.90
CA ILE A 115 28.41 12.25 41.01
C ILE A 115 29.17 11.43 42.05
N SER A 116 30.40 11.83 42.41
CA SER A 116 31.20 11.15 43.42
C SER A 116 32.27 12.06 44.02
N GLY A 117 32.81 11.65 45.16
CA GLY A 117 33.94 12.29 45.84
C GLY A 117 34.67 11.32 46.74
N ALA A 118 36.00 11.40 46.78
CA ALA A 118 36.86 10.58 47.63
C ALA A 118 37.89 11.46 48.34
N ALA A 119 38.13 11.23 49.64
CA ALA A 119 39.05 12.03 50.42
C ALA A 119 40.45 12.10 49.78
N ASN A 120 41.07 13.29 49.81
CA ASN A 120 42.40 13.53 49.23
C ASN A 120 43.41 14.06 50.28
N GLY A 121 44.68 14.16 49.88
CA GLY A 121 45.80 14.48 50.77
C GLY A 121 45.82 15.92 51.32
N CYS A 122 44.98 16.82 50.81
CA CYS A 122 44.83 18.19 51.32
C CYS A 122 43.61 18.36 52.23
N GLY A 123 43.03 17.24 52.69
CA GLY A 123 41.89 17.22 53.62
C GLY A 123 40.53 17.39 52.95
N GLY A 124 40.46 17.64 51.64
CA GLY A 124 39.21 17.74 50.88
C GLY A 124 38.91 16.46 50.09
N GLU A 125 38.38 16.59 48.87
CA GLU A 125 37.95 15.47 48.03
C GLU A 125 38.41 15.58 46.58
N ASN A 126 38.78 14.45 45.97
CA ASN A 126 38.81 14.28 44.52
C ASN A 126 37.40 13.97 44.04
N GLU A 127 36.78 14.91 43.34
CA GLU A 127 35.40 14.81 42.88
C GLU A 127 35.32 14.45 41.39
N THR A 128 34.28 13.68 41.03
CA THR A 128 33.90 13.49 39.63
C THR A 128 32.58 14.20 39.37
N TRP A 129 32.60 15.04 38.34
CA TRP A 129 31.44 15.75 37.81
C TRP A 129 31.10 15.16 36.44
N ARG A 130 29.82 14.98 36.14
CA ARG A 130 29.40 14.31 34.91
C ARG A 130 28.08 14.87 34.37
N LYS A 131 27.98 14.91 33.05
CA LYS A 131 26.73 15.00 32.30
C LYS A 131 26.82 14.05 31.12
N ILE A 132 25.90 13.09 31.05
CA ILE A 132 25.76 12.21 29.89
C ILE A 132 24.34 12.36 29.37
N GLU A 133 24.20 12.71 28.10
CA GLU A 133 22.91 12.83 27.44
C GLU A 133 22.28 11.46 27.18
N SER A 134 20.95 11.39 27.24
CA SER A 134 20.18 10.22 26.82
C SER A 134 19.92 10.23 25.31
N GLY A 135 19.43 9.11 24.76
CA GLY A 135 19.06 9.02 23.35
C GLY A 135 20.26 9.23 22.42
N ASP A 136 20.10 10.09 21.41
CA ASP A 136 21.11 10.36 20.38
C ASP A 136 22.19 11.35 20.81
N GLY A 137 22.06 12.02 21.96
CA GLY A 137 22.98 13.08 22.38
C GLY A 137 22.80 14.40 21.63
N ILE A 138 23.75 15.31 21.80
CA ILE A 138 23.70 16.66 21.22
C ILE A 138 24.23 16.64 19.79
N ALA A 139 23.46 17.21 18.88
CA ALA A 139 23.90 17.48 17.51
C ALA A 139 25.03 18.51 17.53
N ILE A 140 26.17 18.14 16.92
CA ILE A 140 27.30 19.05 16.76
C ILE A 140 27.02 19.93 15.53
N SER A 141 26.07 20.86 15.66
CA SER A 141 25.70 21.79 14.59
C SER A 141 26.70 22.95 14.49
N ALA A 142 27.01 23.34 13.25
CA ALA A 142 27.76 24.57 12.98
C ALA A 142 26.84 25.78 13.19
N GLY A 143 26.72 26.25 14.43
CA GLY A 143 26.20 27.58 14.76
C GLY A 143 24.77 27.65 15.32
N PRO A 144 24.53 28.50 16.35
CA PRO A 144 23.19 28.89 16.77
C PRO A 144 22.60 30.08 15.98
N PRO A 145 21.26 30.21 15.89
CA PRO A 145 20.25 29.25 16.34
C PRO A 145 19.57 28.56 15.14
N ASN A 146 19.71 27.24 15.05
CA ASN A 146 18.77 26.33 14.37
C ASN A 146 18.73 26.32 12.82
N SER A 147 19.85 26.49 12.12
CA SER A 147 19.94 26.05 10.71
C SER A 147 20.95 24.92 10.56
N VAL A 148 20.43 23.72 10.32
CA VAL A 148 21.19 22.53 9.95
C VAL A 148 21.71 22.72 8.53
N VAL A 149 23.01 22.92 8.38
CA VAL A 149 23.69 22.51 7.14
C VAL A 149 24.93 21.72 7.52
N GLU A 150 24.73 20.46 7.92
CA GLU A 150 25.82 19.49 7.84
C GLU A 150 26.20 19.43 6.36
N THR A 151 27.37 19.96 5.99
CA THR A 151 27.92 19.80 4.64
C THR A 151 29.13 18.88 4.72
N ALA A 152 29.45 18.17 3.64
CA ALA A 152 30.70 17.43 3.58
C ALA A 152 31.91 18.34 3.83
N GLY A 153 32.88 17.82 4.57
CA GLY A 153 34.13 18.48 4.91
C GLY A 153 34.63 18.15 6.31
N THR A 154 35.79 18.70 6.64
CA THR A 154 36.41 18.55 7.96
C THR A 154 35.91 19.65 8.89
N TYR A 155 35.61 19.27 10.13
CA TYR A 155 35.15 20.14 11.19
C TYR A 155 36.11 20.07 12.36
N THR A 156 36.28 21.20 13.03
CA THR A 156 36.98 21.29 14.31
C THR A 156 35.95 21.49 15.41
N ILE A 157 36.09 20.71 16.48
CA ILE A 157 35.40 20.94 17.74
C ILE A 157 36.42 21.42 18.77
N GLU A 158 36.10 22.53 19.43
CA GLU A 158 36.92 23.12 20.47
C GLU A 158 36.23 22.97 21.82
N ILE A 159 37.00 22.56 22.84
CA ILE A 159 36.52 22.35 24.20
C ILE A 159 37.45 23.00 25.23
N TYR A 160 36.86 23.55 26.29
CA TYR A 160 37.53 23.83 27.57
C TYR A 160 36.56 23.56 28.72
N TYR A 161 37.07 23.41 29.94
CA TYR A 161 36.23 23.30 31.15
C TYR A 161 36.44 24.49 32.07
N GLU A 162 35.37 24.84 32.76
CA GLU A 162 35.32 25.90 33.75
C GLU A 162 34.79 25.34 35.07
N MET A 163 35.43 25.67 36.19
CA MET A 163 34.85 25.47 37.51
C MET A 163 34.78 26.79 38.28
N THR A 164 33.66 27.01 38.96
CA THR A 164 33.40 28.19 39.79
C THR A 164 33.63 27.83 41.25
N THR A 165 34.65 28.43 41.87
CA THR A 165 34.96 28.27 43.29
C THR A 165 34.62 29.53 44.09
N GLY A 166 34.68 29.43 45.43
CA GLY A 166 34.52 30.60 46.31
C GLY A 166 35.56 31.71 46.09
N SER A 167 36.70 31.38 45.45
CA SER A 167 37.81 32.32 45.20
C SER A 167 37.88 32.79 43.74
N GLY A 168 36.99 32.33 42.86
CA GLY A 168 36.93 32.71 41.45
C GLY A 168 36.81 31.54 40.49
N THR A 169 37.21 31.77 39.25
CA THR A 169 37.10 30.78 38.16
C THR A 169 38.42 30.09 37.90
N VAL A 170 38.41 28.77 37.77
CA VAL A 170 39.55 27.97 37.32
C VAL A 170 39.20 27.30 36.00
N LEU A 171 40.14 27.31 35.06
CA LEU A 171 39.97 26.75 33.72
C LEU A 171 40.84 25.51 33.53
N LEU A 172 40.28 24.49 32.87
CA LEU A 172 41.06 23.47 32.17
C LEU A 172 41.14 23.88 30.71
N ASN A 173 42.26 24.49 30.33
CA ASN A 173 42.51 25.02 29.00
C ASN A 173 43.93 24.68 28.52
N ASN A 174 44.17 24.79 27.22
CA ASN A 174 45.45 24.47 26.59
C ASN A 174 46.37 25.70 26.62
N SER A 175 46.91 26.03 27.80
CA SER A 175 47.82 27.17 28.01
C SER A 175 47.24 28.52 27.52
N GLY A 176 45.98 28.79 27.87
CA GLY A 176 45.24 29.99 27.43
C GLY A 176 44.51 29.84 26.09
N SER A 177 44.62 28.69 25.42
CA SER A 177 43.82 28.30 24.24
C SER A 177 42.83 27.19 24.57
N THR A 178 41.96 26.81 23.63
CA THR A 178 41.08 25.64 23.76
C THR A 178 41.74 24.37 23.25
N TYR A 179 41.31 23.21 23.76
CA TYR A 179 41.66 21.92 23.17
C TYR A 179 40.85 21.69 21.90
N LYS A 180 41.45 21.06 20.89
CA LYS A 180 40.81 20.88 19.58
C LYS A 180 40.84 19.44 19.13
N ALA A 181 39.72 18.93 18.63
CA ALA A 181 39.67 17.68 17.89
C ALA A 181 39.00 17.90 16.53
N ASN A 182 39.25 17.02 15.59
CA ASN A 182 38.67 17.09 14.25
C ASN A 182 37.76 15.90 13.98
N PHE A 183 36.78 16.08 13.10
CA PHE A 183 36.00 15.00 12.53
C PHE A 183 35.65 15.34 11.08
N THR A 184 35.35 14.33 10.29
CA THR A 184 35.02 14.52 8.87
C THR A 184 33.58 14.08 8.61
N ILE A 185 32.84 14.90 7.86
CA ILE A 185 31.56 14.51 7.27
C ILE A 185 31.80 14.23 5.79
N VAL A 186 31.39 13.07 5.30
CA VAL A 186 31.39 12.73 3.87
C VAL A 186 29.96 12.62 3.35
N ASP A 187 29.78 12.94 2.06
CA ASP A 187 28.49 12.88 1.36
C ASP A 187 28.31 11.59 0.56
N HIS A 188 29.24 10.65 0.63
CA HIS A 188 29.19 9.39 -0.11
C HIS A 188 29.66 8.22 0.74
N SER A 189 29.19 7.04 0.37
CA SER A 189 29.68 5.77 0.88
C SER A 189 29.92 4.82 -0.29
N THR A 190 31.00 4.05 -0.22
CA THR A 190 31.39 3.10 -1.26
C THR A 190 31.18 1.66 -0.77
N TRP A 191 30.39 0.89 -1.50
CA TRP A 191 30.25 -0.54 -1.31
C TRP A 191 31.37 -1.28 -2.04
N ASN A 192 32.21 -2.01 -1.31
CA ASN A 192 33.35 -2.74 -1.88
C ASN A 192 33.06 -4.21 -2.23
N GLY A 193 31.80 -4.66 -2.12
CA GLY A 193 31.41 -6.07 -2.25
C GLY A 193 31.20 -6.79 -0.92
N SER A 194 31.61 -6.20 0.21
CA SER A 194 31.49 -6.79 1.55
C SER A 194 31.06 -5.80 2.63
N SER A 195 31.47 -4.54 2.52
CA SER A 195 31.12 -3.49 3.47
C SER A 195 31.06 -2.12 2.81
N TRP A 196 30.31 -1.22 3.44
CA TRP A 196 30.31 0.22 3.16
C TRP A 196 31.44 0.89 3.95
N ASP A 197 32.28 1.68 3.28
CA ASP A 197 33.43 2.37 3.92
C ASP A 197 33.04 3.41 4.98
N ASN A 198 31.87 4.05 4.83
CA ASN A 198 31.35 5.06 5.75
C ASN A 198 29.96 4.70 6.32
N GLY A 199 29.61 3.40 6.29
CA GLY A 199 28.30 2.89 6.66
C GLY A 199 27.26 3.00 5.54
N GLU A 200 26.12 2.33 5.69
CA GLU A 200 25.09 2.30 4.66
C GLU A 200 24.52 3.71 4.38
N PRO A 201 24.43 4.13 3.11
CA PRO A 201 23.90 5.44 2.76
C PRO A 201 22.43 5.63 3.14
N GLY A 202 22.02 6.90 3.21
CA GLY A 202 20.64 7.32 3.40
C GLY A 202 20.22 8.31 2.33
N SER A 203 19.01 8.86 2.44
CA SER A 203 18.43 9.78 1.45
C SER A 203 19.22 11.07 1.17
N GLN A 204 20.23 11.39 1.97
CA GLN A 204 21.11 12.56 1.81
C GLN A 204 22.57 12.17 1.48
N THR A 205 22.84 10.89 1.27
CA THR A 205 24.18 10.38 1.00
C THR A 205 24.22 9.64 -0.32
N ASN A 206 25.23 9.92 -1.13
CA ASN A 206 25.52 9.22 -2.36
C ASN A 206 26.00 7.79 -2.13
N ALA A 207 25.55 6.85 -2.94
CA ALA A 207 25.99 5.47 -2.98
C ALA A 207 26.91 5.24 -4.17
N ILE A 208 28.11 4.69 -3.94
CA ILE A 208 29.03 4.25 -4.98
C ILE A 208 29.19 2.73 -4.89
N ILE A 209 28.85 2.02 -5.96
CA ILE A 209 28.88 0.54 -5.99
C ILE A 209 30.13 0.07 -6.73
N ASN A 210 31.08 -0.48 -5.98
CA ASN A 210 32.37 -1.04 -6.45
C ASN A 210 32.49 -2.55 -6.21
N GLY A 211 31.39 -3.20 -5.90
CA GLY A 211 31.25 -4.65 -5.82
C GLY A 211 29.80 -5.05 -6.00
N ASN A 212 29.50 -6.33 -6.22
CA ASN A 212 28.12 -6.79 -6.32
C ASN A 212 27.36 -6.51 -5.02
N LEU A 213 26.18 -5.92 -5.11
CA LEU A 213 25.33 -5.55 -3.98
C LEU A 213 23.96 -6.24 -4.10
N ASN A 214 23.55 -6.97 -3.06
CA ASN A 214 22.19 -7.48 -2.94
C ASN A 214 21.44 -6.62 -1.92
N ILE A 215 20.33 -6.03 -2.35
CA ILE A 215 19.43 -5.24 -1.51
C ILE A 215 18.31 -6.17 -1.05
N ASN A 216 18.34 -6.50 0.24
CA ASN A 216 17.43 -7.40 0.95
C ASN A 216 16.69 -6.69 2.10
N SER A 217 16.56 -5.37 1.99
CA SER A 217 15.84 -4.46 2.88
C SER A 217 15.41 -3.24 2.07
N VAL A 218 14.57 -2.36 2.64
CA VAL A 218 14.30 -1.05 2.04
C VAL A 218 15.58 -0.23 2.03
N PHE A 219 16.06 0.15 0.85
CA PHE A 219 17.29 0.91 0.65
C PHE A 219 17.01 2.29 0.07
N ALA A 220 17.67 3.31 0.61
CA ALA A 220 17.53 4.70 0.17
C ALA A 220 18.90 5.39 0.07
N THR A 221 19.10 6.17 -1.00
CA THR A 221 20.33 6.96 -1.23
C THR A 221 19.98 8.29 -1.89
N ASP A 222 20.85 9.29 -1.81
CA ASP A 222 20.76 10.49 -2.64
C ASP A 222 21.04 10.15 -4.12
N ASN A 223 22.28 10.32 -4.60
CA ASN A 223 22.68 9.85 -5.92
C ASN A 223 23.26 8.43 -5.87
N MET A 224 23.06 7.63 -6.92
CA MET A 224 23.66 6.31 -7.04
C MET A 224 24.59 6.21 -8.24
N THR A 225 25.79 5.67 -8.05
CA THR A 225 26.69 5.28 -9.13
C THR A 225 26.98 3.79 -9.06
N ILE A 226 26.63 3.06 -10.11
CA ILE A 226 27.01 1.65 -10.29
C ILE A 226 28.19 1.59 -11.25
N ASN A 227 29.38 1.25 -10.74
CA ASN A 227 30.56 1.18 -11.58
C ASN A 227 30.56 -0.07 -12.46
N SER A 228 31.27 0.00 -13.60
CA SER A 228 31.34 -1.07 -14.59
C SER A 228 31.73 -2.42 -13.99
N GLY A 229 31.06 -3.48 -14.43
CA GLY A 229 31.29 -4.86 -13.97
C GLY A 229 30.57 -5.24 -12.67
N ASN A 230 29.91 -4.30 -12.00
CA ASN A 230 29.16 -4.57 -10.77
C ASN A 230 27.66 -4.75 -11.03
N ILE A 231 27.03 -5.60 -10.22
CA ILE A 231 25.59 -5.88 -10.26
C ILE A 231 24.95 -5.42 -8.96
N VAL A 232 23.90 -4.61 -9.07
CA VAL A 232 22.98 -4.30 -7.96
C VAL A 232 21.70 -5.09 -8.17
N THR A 233 21.35 -5.96 -7.22
CA THR A 233 20.11 -6.76 -7.27
C THR A 233 19.17 -6.33 -6.15
N ILE A 234 17.98 -5.85 -6.52
CA ILE A 234 16.89 -5.62 -5.57
C ILE A 234 16.10 -6.92 -5.46
N ALA A 235 16.14 -7.56 -4.30
CA ALA A 235 15.47 -8.83 -4.08
C ALA A 235 13.94 -8.70 -4.04
N GLU A 236 13.24 -9.81 -4.30
CA GLU A 236 11.76 -9.86 -4.32
C GLU A 236 11.17 -9.31 -3.02
N GLY A 237 10.20 -8.39 -3.15
CA GLY A 237 9.53 -7.75 -2.01
C GLY A 237 10.24 -6.52 -1.43
N PHE A 238 11.45 -6.18 -1.88
CA PHE A 238 12.19 -5.00 -1.40
C PHE A 238 12.21 -3.85 -2.41
N SER A 239 12.64 -2.68 -1.94
CA SER A 239 12.67 -1.45 -2.73
C SER A 239 14.02 -0.74 -2.64
N LEU A 240 14.41 -0.12 -3.75
CA LEU A 240 15.53 0.81 -3.85
C LEU A 240 14.98 2.16 -4.29
N LYS A 241 15.13 3.17 -3.43
CA LYS A 241 14.78 4.56 -3.72
C LYS A 241 16.02 5.43 -3.87
N SER A 242 16.24 5.99 -5.05
CA SER A 242 17.21 7.06 -5.27
C SER A 242 16.48 8.40 -5.20
N TYR A 243 16.95 9.30 -4.34
CA TYR A 243 16.41 10.65 -4.28
C TYR A 243 16.95 11.48 -5.43
N GLY A 244 18.23 11.37 -5.76
CA GLY A 244 18.90 12.06 -6.86
C GLY A 244 19.09 11.24 -8.13
N ASN A 245 20.16 11.55 -8.86
CA ASN A 245 20.50 10.95 -10.15
C ASN A 245 21.08 9.55 -10.00
N VAL A 246 20.93 8.74 -11.06
CA VAL A 246 21.53 7.41 -11.15
C VAL A 246 22.45 7.32 -12.36
N VAL A 247 23.71 6.95 -12.12
CA VAL A 247 24.70 6.63 -13.15
C VAL A 247 24.95 5.13 -13.10
N ASN A 248 24.34 4.38 -14.02
CA ASN A 248 24.54 2.94 -14.13
C ASN A 248 25.53 2.62 -15.25
N ASN A 249 26.75 2.22 -14.91
CA ASN A 249 27.72 1.64 -15.84
C ASN A 249 27.85 0.12 -15.69
N GLY A 250 27.12 -0.49 -14.74
CA GLY A 250 27.06 -1.93 -14.50
C GLY A 250 25.70 -2.50 -14.89
N THR A 251 25.10 -3.29 -13.99
CA THR A 251 23.76 -3.88 -14.17
C THR A 251 22.89 -3.63 -12.94
N LEU A 252 21.67 -3.14 -13.16
CA LEU A 252 20.63 -3.07 -12.14
C LEU A 252 19.61 -4.19 -12.35
N VAL A 253 19.46 -5.11 -11.42
CA VAL A 253 18.46 -6.17 -11.45
C VAL A 253 17.33 -5.82 -10.49
N VAL A 254 16.10 -5.76 -11.02
CA VAL A 254 14.87 -5.58 -10.24
C VAL A 254 14.09 -6.88 -10.29
N GLU A 255 14.12 -7.65 -9.21
CA GLU A 255 13.44 -8.94 -9.16
C GLU A 255 11.92 -8.82 -9.20
N ASN A 256 11.25 -9.96 -9.43
CA ASN A 256 9.80 -10.01 -9.38
C ASN A 256 9.27 -9.42 -8.05
N ASN A 257 8.27 -8.53 -8.14
CA ASN A 257 7.70 -7.78 -7.00
C ASN A 257 8.67 -6.84 -6.26
N ALA A 258 9.90 -6.63 -6.72
CA ALA A 258 10.75 -5.55 -6.26
C ALA A 258 10.36 -4.22 -6.92
N THR A 259 10.79 -3.09 -6.34
CA THR A 259 10.62 -1.77 -6.95
C THR A 259 11.93 -0.98 -6.97
N PHE A 260 12.19 -0.31 -8.10
CA PHE A 260 13.22 0.70 -8.26
C PHE A 260 12.53 2.05 -8.52
N LEU A 261 12.74 3.01 -7.63
CA LEU A 261 12.14 4.33 -7.69
C LEU A 261 13.22 5.41 -7.73
N GLN A 262 13.07 6.37 -8.64
CA GLN A 262 13.79 7.65 -8.60
C GLN A 262 12.76 8.74 -8.28
N GLU A 263 13.05 9.59 -7.30
CA GLU A 263 12.11 10.63 -6.86
C GLU A 263 12.43 12.00 -7.48
N LEU A 264 13.60 12.56 -7.16
CA LEU A 264 14.09 13.88 -7.57
C LEU A 264 15.35 13.76 -8.43
N GLY A 265 15.24 13.08 -9.57
CA GLY A 265 16.36 12.88 -10.49
C GLY A 265 15.87 12.29 -11.79
N ASP A 266 15.59 13.14 -12.77
CA ASP A 266 15.18 12.69 -14.11
C ASP A 266 16.35 12.09 -14.91
N ILE A 267 17.58 12.14 -14.37
CA ILE A 267 18.76 11.65 -15.06
C ILE A 267 19.10 10.24 -14.59
N TYR A 268 18.68 9.28 -15.40
CA TYR A 268 19.29 7.95 -15.46
C TYR A 268 20.29 7.94 -16.61
N SER A 269 21.57 7.69 -16.33
CA SER A 269 22.64 7.76 -17.32
C SER A 269 23.65 6.61 -17.15
N GLY A 270 24.68 6.59 -18.01
CA GLY A 270 25.70 5.53 -18.04
C GLY A 270 25.46 4.51 -19.16
N SER A 271 26.37 3.56 -19.28
CA SER A 271 26.36 2.55 -20.35
C SER A 271 25.66 1.23 -19.99
N GLY A 272 25.25 1.09 -18.72
CA GLY A 272 24.65 -0.11 -18.16
C GLY A 272 23.15 -0.23 -18.42
N ASN A 273 22.65 -1.47 -18.42
CA ASN A 273 21.22 -1.75 -18.54
C ASN A 273 20.62 -2.12 -17.18
N ALA A 274 19.29 -2.01 -17.09
CA ALA A 274 18.52 -2.73 -16.08
C ALA A 274 17.88 -3.98 -16.65
N ILE A 275 17.71 -4.98 -15.78
CA ILE A 275 17.01 -6.23 -16.00
C ILE A 275 15.84 -6.25 -15.01
N VAL A 276 14.61 -6.17 -15.49
CA VAL A 276 13.41 -6.14 -14.66
C VAL A 276 12.62 -7.42 -14.86
N HIS A 277 12.40 -8.15 -13.78
CA HIS A 277 11.71 -9.43 -13.78
C HIS A 277 10.24 -9.29 -13.38
N ARG A 278 9.37 -10.02 -14.08
CA ARG A 278 7.95 -10.13 -13.74
C ARG A 278 7.45 -11.53 -14.02
N ARG A 279 6.98 -12.21 -12.98
CA ARG A 279 6.36 -13.53 -13.12
C ARG A 279 4.91 -13.42 -13.57
N ALA A 280 4.53 -14.29 -14.49
CA ALA A 280 3.17 -14.45 -14.99
C ALA A 280 2.83 -15.94 -15.13
N ASN A 281 1.56 -16.31 -14.95
CA ASN A 281 1.12 -17.69 -15.03
C ASN A 281 0.09 -17.86 -16.16
N LEU A 282 0.52 -18.46 -17.27
CA LEU A 282 -0.22 -18.42 -18.54
C LEU A 282 -0.46 -19.83 -19.10
N LYS A 283 -1.68 -20.11 -19.56
CA LYS A 283 -1.94 -21.16 -20.55
C LYS A 283 -1.59 -20.67 -21.94
N ARG A 284 -1.55 -21.60 -22.90
CA ARG A 284 -1.29 -21.28 -24.30
C ARG A 284 -2.24 -20.21 -24.87
N MET A 285 -3.52 -20.24 -24.50
CA MET A 285 -4.55 -19.34 -25.05
C MET A 285 -4.79 -18.08 -24.22
N ASP A 286 -4.14 -17.98 -23.06
CA ASP A 286 -4.28 -16.83 -22.17
C ASP A 286 -3.54 -15.62 -22.75
N TYR A 287 -4.03 -14.44 -22.42
CA TYR A 287 -3.41 -13.17 -22.78
C TYR A 287 -3.02 -12.42 -21.52
N ASN A 288 -1.90 -11.70 -21.58
CA ASN A 288 -1.56 -10.74 -20.56
C ASN A 288 -1.35 -9.37 -21.17
N TYR A 289 -1.78 -8.34 -20.44
CA TYR A 289 -1.54 -6.96 -20.82
C TYR A 289 -0.23 -6.52 -20.19
N TRP A 290 0.75 -6.27 -21.05
CA TRP A 290 2.11 -5.90 -20.68
C TRP A 290 2.41 -4.47 -21.06
N SER A 291 3.14 -3.76 -20.21
CA SER A 291 3.84 -2.53 -20.57
C SER A 291 5.28 -2.61 -20.07
N SER A 292 6.19 -1.88 -20.70
CA SER A 292 7.61 -2.01 -20.37
C SER A 292 8.07 -0.97 -19.34
N PRO A 293 8.76 -1.40 -18.27
CA PRO A 293 9.41 -0.50 -17.32
C PRO A 293 10.76 0.06 -17.82
N VAL A 294 11.21 -0.38 -19.00
CA VAL A 294 12.49 0.02 -19.60
C VAL A 294 12.26 0.47 -21.05
N SER A 295 13.14 1.32 -21.54
CA SER A 295 13.18 1.71 -22.95
C SER A 295 13.97 0.70 -23.78
N GLY A 296 13.63 0.58 -25.06
CA GLY A 296 14.37 -0.26 -26.02
C GLY A 296 14.05 -1.75 -26.00
N GLN A 297 13.22 -2.24 -25.05
CA GLN A 297 12.80 -3.64 -25.05
C GLN A 297 12.00 -3.96 -26.33
N ASN A 298 12.53 -4.89 -27.13
CA ASN A 298 11.84 -5.43 -28.30
C ASN A 298 10.65 -6.33 -27.89
N LEU A 299 9.52 -6.20 -28.59
CA LEU A 299 8.29 -6.95 -28.30
C LEU A 299 8.46 -8.45 -28.49
N PHE A 300 8.99 -8.90 -29.63
CA PHE A 300 9.09 -10.33 -29.93
C PHE A 300 10.16 -11.03 -29.11
N ASN A 301 11.26 -10.34 -28.79
CA ASN A 301 12.32 -10.87 -27.91
C ASN A 301 11.89 -10.91 -26.44
N PHE A 302 10.89 -10.12 -26.02
CA PHE A 302 10.34 -10.19 -24.66
C PHE A 302 9.65 -11.54 -24.39
N SER A 303 9.02 -12.14 -25.40
CA SER A 303 8.31 -13.42 -25.28
C SER A 303 8.70 -14.39 -26.41
N VAL A 304 9.95 -14.84 -26.41
CA VAL A 304 10.44 -15.83 -27.38
C VAL A 304 9.62 -17.12 -27.28
N GLY A 305 9.07 -17.57 -28.41
CA GLY A 305 8.19 -18.74 -28.51
C GLY A 305 6.68 -18.40 -28.59
N THR A 306 6.31 -17.14 -28.40
CA THR A 306 5.00 -16.62 -28.78
C THR A 306 5.01 -16.31 -30.27
N PRO A 307 4.03 -16.79 -31.06
CA PRO A 307 3.97 -16.45 -32.48
C PRO A 307 3.85 -14.94 -32.69
N THR A 308 4.53 -14.39 -33.69
CA THR A 308 4.60 -12.94 -33.94
C THR A 308 3.24 -12.31 -34.21
N ASN A 309 2.29 -13.06 -34.79
CA ASN A 309 0.90 -12.63 -34.96
C ASN A 309 0.02 -12.77 -33.69
N ARG A 310 0.64 -13.05 -32.54
CA ARG A 310 -0.02 -13.16 -31.22
C ARG A 310 0.46 -12.11 -30.22
N PHE A 311 1.03 -11.03 -30.74
CA PHE A 311 1.26 -9.76 -30.07
C PHE A 311 0.27 -8.76 -30.65
N TYR A 312 -0.40 -7.99 -29.80
CA TYR A 312 -1.49 -7.12 -30.23
C TYR A 312 -1.40 -5.75 -29.60
N ARG A 313 -1.82 -4.76 -30.37
CA ARG A 313 -2.19 -3.42 -29.91
C ARG A 313 -3.70 -3.35 -29.74
N TYR A 314 -4.15 -2.47 -28.86
CA TYR A 314 -5.56 -2.16 -28.73
C TYR A 314 -5.97 -1.11 -29.77
N ASN A 315 -7.02 -1.40 -30.53
CA ASN A 315 -7.61 -0.47 -31.48
C ASN A 315 -8.87 0.15 -30.84
N GLU A 316 -8.79 1.43 -30.48
CA GLU A 316 -9.88 2.16 -29.84
C GLU A 316 -11.13 2.32 -30.73
N VAL A 317 -10.97 2.32 -32.06
CA VAL A 317 -12.11 2.56 -32.98
C VAL A 317 -13.15 1.45 -32.86
N ASN A 318 -12.70 0.21 -32.71
CA ASN A 318 -13.54 -0.99 -32.71
C ASN A 318 -13.40 -1.82 -31.42
N ASP A 319 -12.58 -1.36 -30.47
CA ASP A 319 -12.29 -2.02 -29.19
C ASP A 319 -11.70 -3.44 -29.35
N LEU A 320 -11.01 -3.69 -30.47
CA LEU A 320 -10.39 -4.99 -30.79
C LEU A 320 -8.87 -4.99 -30.54
N LEU A 321 -8.33 -6.19 -30.32
CA LEU A 321 -6.91 -6.45 -30.28
C LEU A 321 -6.41 -6.82 -31.69
N GLU A 322 -5.47 -6.04 -32.23
CA GLU A 322 -4.95 -6.19 -33.59
C GLU A 322 -3.44 -6.39 -33.61
N ALA A 323 -2.97 -7.33 -34.43
CA ALA A 323 -1.54 -7.61 -34.64
C ALA A 323 -0.93 -6.77 -35.79
N THR A 324 -1.75 -5.98 -36.47
CA THR A 324 -1.34 -5.14 -37.61
C THR A 324 -0.35 -4.05 -37.17
N GLY A 325 0.63 -3.75 -38.02
CA GLY A 325 1.63 -2.71 -37.75
C GLY A 325 2.68 -3.06 -36.68
N LEU A 326 2.78 -4.34 -36.29
CA LEU A 326 3.88 -4.88 -35.50
C LEU A 326 4.82 -5.70 -36.38
N ASP A 327 6.12 -5.51 -36.19
CA ASP A 327 7.18 -6.21 -36.91
C ASP A 327 8.36 -6.56 -35.98
N ALA A 328 9.39 -7.19 -36.54
CA ALA A 328 10.57 -7.61 -35.78
C ALA A 328 11.37 -6.45 -35.16
N SER A 329 11.20 -5.22 -35.62
CA SER A 329 11.85 -4.02 -35.07
C SER A 329 11.03 -3.34 -33.97
N SER A 330 9.77 -3.73 -33.80
CA SER A 330 8.85 -3.09 -32.88
C SER A 330 9.27 -3.27 -31.42
N THR A 331 9.41 -2.15 -30.71
CA THR A 331 9.69 -2.10 -29.28
C THR A 331 8.44 -1.71 -28.49
N PHE A 332 8.43 -2.00 -27.19
CA PHE A 332 7.45 -1.41 -26.29
C PHE A 332 7.58 0.11 -26.32
N GLN A 333 6.46 0.82 -26.50
CA GLN A 333 6.39 2.25 -26.28
C GLN A 333 6.06 2.52 -24.80
N ALA A 334 6.77 3.48 -24.20
CA ALA A 334 6.56 3.83 -22.80
C ALA A 334 5.13 4.32 -22.57
N GLY A 335 4.47 3.78 -21.54
CA GLY A 335 3.09 4.12 -21.15
C GLY A 335 2.01 3.41 -21.98
N ILE A 336 2.37 2.72 -23.06
CA ILE A 336 1.44 1.95 -23.89
C ILE A 336 1.41 0.49 -23.44
N GLY A 337 0.22 -0.11 -23.42
CA GLY A 337 0.04 -1.53 -23.13
C GLY A 337 -0.12 -2.37 -24.39
N TYR A 338 0.32 -3.63 -24.32
CA TYR A 338 0.24 -4.60 -25.40
C TYR A 338 -0.34 -5.91 -24.86
N ALA A 339 -1.25 -6.53 -25.60
CA ALA A 339 -1.73 -7.86 -25.26
C ALA A 339 -0.82 -8.92 -25.89
N ILE A 340 -0.29 -9.83 -25.08
CA ILE A 340 0.61 -10.89 -25.54
C ILE A 340 0.07 -12.23 -25.07
N ARG A 341 -0.11 -13.16 -26.02
CA ARG A 341 -0.59 -14.52 -25.72
C ARG A 341 0.51 -15.36 -25.05
N GLY A 342 0.11 -16.40 -24.32
CA GLY A 342 1.01 -17.48 -23.93
C GLY A 342 1.75 -18.13 -25.13
N LYS A 343 2.94 -18.65 -24.85
CA LYS A 343 3.80 -19.32 -25.83
C LYS A 343 3.13 -20.57 -26.40
N ASN A 344 3.47 -20.94 -27.63
CA ASN A 344 2.95 -22.17 -28.24
C ASN A 344 3.35 -23.45 -27.50
N SER A 345 4.48 -23.43 -26.79
CA SER A 345 4.94 -24.54 -25.95
C SER A 345 4.11 -24.74 -24.68
N TYR A 346 3.37 -23.73 -24.21
CA TYR A 346 2.53 -23.88 -23.03
C TYR A 346 1.38 -24.87 -23.28
N ALA A 347 0.90 -25.49 -22.21
CA ALA A 347 -0.26 -26.36 -22.26
C ALA A 347 -1.55 -25.54 -22.47
N VAL A 348 -2.58 -26.18 -23.02
CA VAL A 348 -3.88 -25.53 -23.27
C VAL A 348 -4.68 -25.40 -21.98
N ALA A 349 -4.63 -26.40 -21.10
CA ALA A 349 -5.43 -26.45 -19.87
C ALA A 349 -4.63 -26.10 -18.60
N THR A 350 -3.31 -26.31 -18.60
CA THR A 350 -2.47 -26.10 -17.42
C THR A 350 -1.64 -24.83 -17.58
N PRO A 351 -1.74 -23.87 -16.65
CA PRO A 351 -0.99 -22.63 -16.74
C PRO A 351 0.49 -22.87 -16.39
N THR A 352 1.38 -22.18 -17.08
CA THR A 352 2.84 -22.22 -16.89
C THR A 352 3.29 -20.94 -16.22
N ASN A 353 3.92 -21.06 -15.04
CA ASN A 353 4.54 -19.93 -14.37
C ASN A 353 5.90 -19.66 -15.01
N GLU A 354 6.06 -18.47 -15.60
CA GLU A 354 7.31 -18.04 -16.24
C GLU A 354 7.75 -16.68 -15.71
N ASN A 355 9.07 -16.50 -15.57
CA ASN A 355 9.68 -15.22 -15.25
C ASN A 355 10.04 -14.45 -16.53
N PHE A 356 9.22 -13.47 -16.89
CA PHE A 356 9.46 -12.60 -18.04
C PHE A 356 10.52 -11.55 -17.68
N THR A 357 11.31 -11.15 -18.67
CA THR A 357 12.45 -10.24 -18.46
C THR A 357 12.37 -9.06 -19.42
N PHE A 358 12.36 -7.86 -18.86
CA PHE A 358 12.57 -6.62 -19.58
C PHE A 358 14.04 -6.20 -19.44
N THR A 359 14.71 -5.90 -20.55
CA THR A 359 16.11 -5.43 -20.55
C THR A 359 16.21 -4.12 -21.32
N GLY A 360 16.81 -3.12 -20.68
CA GLY A 360 17.01 -1.79 -21.30
C GLY A 360 17.30 -0.73 -20.26
N VAL A 361 17.23 0.55 -20.65
CA VAL A 361 17.39 1.68 -19.73
C VAL A 361 16.06 1.90 -18.99
N PRO A 362 16.01 1.83 -17.65
CA PRO A 362 14.84 2.18 -16.86
C PRO A 362 14.16 3.46 -17.32
N ASN A 363 12.86 3.38 -17.54
CA ASN A 363 12.06 4.57 -17.72
C ASN A 363 11.98 5.32 -16.38
N SER A 364 12.10 6.65 -16.44
CA SER A 364 12.04 7.54 -15.29
C SER A 364 11.57 8.92 -15.75
N GLY A 365 11.17 9.78 -14.80
CA GLY A 365 10.74 11.14 -15.10
C GLY A 365 9.41 11.20 -15.85
N LEU A 366 9.15 12.33 -16.54
CA LEU A 366 7.88 12.57 -17.24
C LEU A 366 7.74 11.72 -18.51
N ILE A 367 6.65 10.98 -18.63
CA ILE A 367 6.24 10.25 -19.84
C ILE A 367 4.85 10.74 -20.22
N SER A 368 4.68 11.16 -21.48
CA SER A 368 3.41 11.68 -22.00
C SER A 368 2.95 10.80 -23.15
N ILE A 369 1.70 10.35 -23.08
CA ILE A 369 1.03 9.66 -24.19
C ILE A 369 -0.26 10.39 -24.56
N ASN A 370 -0.67 10.27 -25.82
CA ASN A 370 -1.94 10.84 -26.28
C ASN A 370 -2.96 9.71 -26.46
N LEU A 371 -4.05 9.80 -25.72
CA LEU A 371 -5.16 8.86 -25.78
C LEU A 371 -6.05 9.14 -26.97
N LYS A 372 -6.71 8.11 -27.48
CA LYS A 372 -7.66 8.19 -28.59
C LYS A 372 -9.10 8.19 -28.09
N ARG A 373 -9.96 8.93 -28.78
CA ARG A 373 -11.42 8.83 -28.63
C ARG A 373 -12.11 9.08 -29.95
N SER A 374 -12.55 8.02 -30.59
CA SER A 374 -13.39 8.09 -31.78
C SER A 374 -14.76 8.69 -31.46
N ALA A 375 -15.49 9.14 -32.49
CA ALA A 375 -16.85 9.67 -32.29
C ALA A 375 -17.79 8.56 -31.78
N GLY A 376 -18.45 8.81 -30.66
CA GLY A 376 -19.37 7.86 -30.02
C GLY A 376 -19.40 8.03 -28.50
N ALA A 377 -20.54 7.73 -27.88
CA ALA A 377 -20.68 7.77 -26.44
C ALA A 377 -19.91 6.60 -25.76
N ASP A 378 -19.86 5.47 -26.45
CA ASP A 378 -19.24 4.19 -26.06
C ASP A 378 -17.73 4.09 -26.38
N LYS A 379 -17.10 5.20 -26.77
CA LYS A 379 -15.70 5.27 -27.23
C LYS A 379 -14.74 5.79 -26.18
N GLY A 380 -13.45 5.76 -26.51
CA GLY A 380 -12.36 6.32 -25.71
C GLY A 380 -11.54 5.30 -24.92
N TYR A 381 -11.75 3.99 -25.08
CA TYR A 381 -10.96 2.99 -24.36
C TYR A 381 -9.55 2.89 -24.94
N ASN A 382 -8.54 2.92 -24.07
CA ASN A 382 -7.15 2.86 -24.46
C ASN A 382 -6.40 1.87 -23.55
N LEU A 383 -5.66 0.95 -24.16
CA LEU A 383 -4.75 0.07 -23.43
C LEU A 383 -3.42 0.79 -23.15
N VAL A 384 -3.26 1.21 -21.90
CA VAL A 384 -2.06 1.85 -21.37
C VAL A 384 -1.34 0.88 -20.42
N GLY A 385 -0.27 1.32 -19.77
CA GLY A 385 0.31 0.51 -18.71
C GLY A 385 1.34 1.24 -17.88
N ASN A 386 1.77 0.59 -16.80
CA ASN A 386 2.77 1.14 -15.90
C ASN A 386 4.14 1.21 -16.62
N PRO A 387 4.66 2.42 -16.90
CA PRO A 387 5.90 2.55 -17.64
C PRO A 387 7.14 2.46 -16.77
N TYR A 388 7.04 2.34 -15.44
CA TYR A 388 8.16 2.45 -14.51
C TYR A 388 8.54 1.10 -13.88
N PRO A 389 9.81 0.93 -13.47
CA PRO A 389 10.27 -0.21 -12.68
C PRO A 389 9.85 -0.13 -11.20
N SER A 390 8.75 0.56 -10.89
CA SER A 390 8.11 0.66 -9.58
C SER A 390 6.60 0.55 -9.73
N ASN A 391 5.87 0.27 -8.66
CA ASN A 391 4.41 0.34 -8.71
C ASN A 391 3.97 1.80 -8.91
N ILE A 392 2.78 2.03 -9.46
CA ILE A 392 2.16 3.37 -9.58
C ILE A 392 0.84 3.41 -8.83
N ASN A 393 0.53 4.51 -8.16
CA ASN A 393 -0.76 4.72 -7.52
C ASN A 393 -1.75 5.37 -8.50
N PHE A 394 -2.92 4.77 -8.69
CA PHE A 394 -3.90 5.26 -9.67
C PHE A 394 -4.57 6.57 -9.25
N SER A 395 -4.83 6.79 -7.95
CA SER A 395 -5.34 8.07 -7.46
C SER A 395 -4.34 9.20 -7.72
N SER A 396 -3.05 8.95 -7.47
CA SER A 396 -1.99 9.91 -7.80
C SER A 396 -1.92 10.15 -9.31
N LEU A 397 -2.05 9.11 -10.14
CA LEU A 397 -2.09 9.24 -11.60
C LEU A 397 -3.27 10.11 -12.07
N PHE A 398 -4.49 9.82 -11.60
CA PHE A 398 -5.69 10.57 -11.96
C PHE A 398 -5.57 12.05 -11.56
N ASN A 399 -5.09 12.32 -10.34
CA ASN A 399 -4.98 13.67 -9.80
C ASN A 399 -3.77 14.47 -10.29
N TYR A 400 -2.79 13.81 -10.93
CA TYR A 400 -1.59 14.47 -11.41
C TYR A 400 -1.88 15.42 -12.58
N SER A 401 -1.49 16.69 -12.41
CA SER A 401 -1.64 17.72 -13.44
C SER A 401 -3.07 17.76 -14.00
N ASN A 402 -3.23 17.70 -15.32
CA ASN A 402 -4.50 17.72 -16.02
C ASN A 402 -5.07 16.33 -16.34
N ASN A 403 -4.51 15.23 -15.79
CA ASN A 403 -4.98 13.88 -16.11
C ASN A 403 -6.48 13.67 -15.78
N ARG A 404 -6.98 14.29 -14.70
CA ARG A 404 -8.40 14.28 -14.34
C ARG A 404 -9.34 14.82 -15.42
N ASN A 405 -8.83 15.69 -16.29
CA ASN A 405 -9.55 16.23 -17.43
C ASN A 405 -9.44 15.31 -18.66
N SER A 406 -8.40 14.49 -18.73
CA SER A 406 -8.09 13.61 -19.86
C SER A 406 -8.72 12.24 -19.79
N ILE A 407 -8.88 11.67 -18.59
CA ILE A 407 -9.45 10.34 -18.38
C ILE A 407 -10.57 10.38 -17.35
N TYR A 408 -11.45 9.39 -17.40
CA TYR A 408 -12.33 9.07 -16.29
C TYR A 408 -11.56 8.34 -15.18
N ASN A 409 -11.98 8.52 -13.93
CA ASN A 409 -11.31 7.99 -12.73
C ASN A 409 -11.49 6.47 -12.52
N LYS A 410 -11.18 5.68 -13.54
CA LYS A 410 -11.33 4.23 -13.53
C LYS A 410 -10.31 3.52 -14.40
N GLN A 411 -9.92 2.34 -13.95
CA GLN A 411 -9.03 1.45 -14.68
C GLN A 411 -9.56 0.01 -14.67
N TRP A 412 -9.33 -0.69 -15.78
CA TRP A 412 -9.72 -2.09 -15.94
C TRP A 412 -8.52 -2.98 -16.23
N PHE A 413 -8.48 -4.13 -15.57
CA PHE A 413 -7.42 -5.13 -15.72
C PHE A 413 -7.98 -6.39 -16.36
N TRP A 414 -7.37 -6.82 -17.46
CA TRP A 414 -7.71 -8.09 -18.09
C TRP A 414 -7.32 -9.26 -17.20
N THR A 415 -8.20 -10.25 -17.10
CA THR A 415 -7.94 -11.52 -16.40
C THR A 415 -8.23 -12.71 -17.32
N ASN A 416 -7.67 -13.88 -16.98
CA ASN A 416 -7.89 -15.14 -17.70
C ASN A 416 -8.75 -16.14 -16.89
N LEU A 417 -9.57 -15.64 -15.96
CA LEU A 417 -10.27 -16.47 -14.95
C LEU A 417 -11.55 -17.14 -15.46
N ASN A 418 -12.04 -16.78 -16.66
CA ASN A 418 -13.21 -17.41 -17.26
C ASN A 418 -12.90 -18.77 -17.92
N GLU A 419 -12.42 -19.73 -17.13
CA GLU A 419 -12.43 -21.14 -17.52
C GLU A 419 -13.86 -21.70 -17.48
N VAL A 420 -14.42 -21.92 -18.66
CA VAL A 420 -15.65 -22.71 -18.85
C VAL A 420 -15.31 -24.19 -18.64
N LYS A 421 -15.51 -24.70 -17.42
CA LYS A 421 -15.23 -26.12 -17.04
C LYS A 421 -16.37 -27.09 -17.35
N SER A 422 -17.55 -26.58 -17.68
CA SER A 422 -18.73 -27.35 -18.10
C SER A 422 -19.24 -26.84 -19.45
N GLN A 423 -19.82 -27.71 -20.28
CA GLN A 423 -20.27 -27.37 -21.63
C GLN A 423 -21.42 -26.34 -21.59
N GLN A 424 -21.11 -25.04 -21.55
CA GLN A 424 -22.06 -23.93 -21.69
C GLN A 424 -22.18 -23.41 -23.14
N GLY A 425 -21.57 -24.14 -24.10
CA GLY A 425 -21.52 -23.78 -25.52
C GLY A 425 -20.36 -22.81 -25.84
N SER A 426 -19.96 -22.74 -27.11
CA SER A 426 -18.87 -21.87 -27.60
C SER A 426 -19.23 -20.37 -27.64
N SER A 427 -20.42 -20.00 -27.17
CA SER A 427 -20.96 -18.63 -27.19
C SER A 427 -21.07 -18.02 -25.79
N TYR A 428 -20.49 -18.65 -24.75
CA TYR A 428 -20.45 -18.04 -23.42
C TYR A 428 -19.47 -16.88 -23.36
N ALA A 429 -19.98 -15.68 -23.09
CA ALA A 429 -19.18 -14.49 -22.83
C ALA A 429 -19.31 -14.12 -21.34
N GLY A 430 -18.21 -14.13 -20.59
CA GLY A 430 -18.14 -13.60 -19.23
C GLY A 430 -17.46 -12.23 -19.20
N ASN A 431 -17.61 -11.49 -18.09
CA ASN A 431 -16.80 -10.28 -17.86
C ASN A 431 -15.41 -10.71 -17.34
N ASN A 432 -14.36 -10.51 -18.12
CA ASN A 432 -12.98 -10.85 -17.75
C ASN A 432 -12.23 -9.70 -17.05
N TYR A 433 -12.90 -8.58 -16.78
CA TYR A 433 -12.22 -7.39 -16.27
C TYR A 433 -12.44 -7.20 -14.77
N ALA A 434 -11.32 -7.04 -14.08
CA ALA A 434 -11.31 -6.48 -12.73
C ALA A 434 -11.30 -4.95 -12.84
N THR A 435 -12.10 -4.27 -12.03
CA THR A 435 -12.34 -2.82 -12.15
C THR A 435 -11.91 -2.12 -10.88
N TYR A 436 -11.31 -0.94 -11.01
CA TYR A 436 -10.95 -0.09 -9.88
C TYR A 436 -11.33 1.36 -10.16
N VAL A 437 -11.93 2.01 -9.17
CA VAL A 437 -12.26 3.44 -9.16
C VAL A 437 -11.55 4.08 -7.97
N ALA A 438 -10.74 5.12 -8.19
CA ALA A 438 -9.99 5.75 -7.10
C ALA A 438 -10.94 6.46 -6.13
N GLY A 439 -10.72 6.28 -4.83
CA GLY A 439 -11.60 6.82 -3.79
C GLY A 439 -12.89 6.01 -3.56
N VAL A 440 -13.12 4.93 -4.33
CA VAL A 440 -14.31 4.06 -4.17
C VAL A 440 -13.89 2.64 -3.82
N GLY A 441 -13.10 2.00 -4.68
CA GLY A 441 -12.61 0.63 -4.46
C GLY A 441 -12.51 -0.21 -5.72
N GLY A 442 -12.21 -1.50 -5.51
CA GLY A 442 -12.05 -2.47 -6.58
C GLY A 442 -13.09 -3.59 -6.55
N VAL A 443 -13.42 -4.12 -7.73
CA VAL A 443 -14.27 -5.29 -7.92
C VAL A 443 -13.55 -6.27 -8.84
N GLY A 444 -13.56 -7.55 -8.46
CA GLY A 444 -12.97 -8.61 -9.29
C GLY A 444 -13.75 -8.89 -10.58
N PRO A 445 -13.17 -9.67 -11.50
CA PRO A 445 -13.87 -10.11 -12.71
C PRO A 445 -14.95 -11.15 -12.38
N THR A 446 -15.72 -11.57 -13.39
CA THR A 446 -16.50 -12.81 -13.30
C THR A 446 -15.57 -14.02 -13.20
N TYR A 447 -15.92 -15.02 -12.40
CA TYR A 447 -15.12 -16.23 -12.22
C TYR A 447 -15.94 -17.41 -11.72
N ILE A 448 -15.38 -18.62 -11.77
CA ILE A 448 -15.97 -19.79 -11.12
C ILE A 448 -15.71 -19.70 -9.61
N SER A 449 -16.77 -19.41 -8.88
CA SER A 449 -16.79 -19.19 -7.45
C SER A 449 -16.75 -20.49 -6.67
N THR A 450 -15.83 -20.61 -5.71
CA THR A 450 -15.77 -21.74 -4.76
C THR A 450 -16.15 -21.35 -3.33
N SER A 451 -16.28 -20.05 -3.06
CA SER A 451 -16.65 -19.45 -1.77
C SER A 451 -17.53 -18.22 -2.00
N ILE A 452 -18.20 -17.73 -0.95
CA ILE A 452 -18.93 -16.45 -1.04
C ILE A 452 -17.92 -15.30 -1.11
N GLU A 453 -16.96 -15.23 -0.19
CA GLU A 453 -15.95 -14.16 -0.15
C GLU A 453 -14.66 -14.53 -0.89
N VAL A 454 -14.18 -13.64 -1.78
CA VAL A 454 -12.85 -13.71 -2.40
C VAL A 454 -12.27 -12.31 -2.63
N VAL A 455 -11.68 -11.74 -1.57
CA VAL A 455 -11.07 -10.39 -1.58
C VAL A 455 -9.87 -10.32 -2.54
N SER A 456 -9.13 -11.42 -2.67
CA SER A 456 -7.89 -11.48 -3.42
C SER A 456 -8.02 -11.13 -4.91
N LEU A 457 -9.22 -11.14 -5.48
CA LEU A 457 -9.46 -10.76 -6.88
C LEU A 457 -9.78 -9.28 -7.09
N ARG A 458 -9.95 -8.49 -6.01
CA ARG A 458 -10.30 -7.06 -6.07
C ARG A 458 -9.04 -6.24 -6.30
N PRO A 459 -8.94 -5.46 -7.39
CA PRO A 459 -7.80 -4.57 -7.57
C PRO A 459 -7.71 -3.55 -6.42
N LEU A 460 -6.48 -3.18 -6.07
CA LEU A 460 -6.18 -2.17 -5.06
C LEU A 460 -5.68 -0.89 -5.74
N ALA A 461 -5.21 0.09 -4.95
CA ALA A 461 -4.80 1.40 -5.44
C ALA A 461 -3.58 1.40 -6.36
N PHE A 462 -2.76 0.34 -6.32
CA PHE A 462 -1.50 0.29 -7.06
C PHE A 462 -1.52 -0.62 -8.28
N THR A 463 -0.94 -0.15 -9.37
CA THR A 463 -0.68 -0.94 -10.59
C THR A 463 0.76 -1.43 -10.60
N LYS A 464 0.95 -2.76 -10.63
CA LYS A 464 2.27 -3.41 -10.54
C LYS A 464 3.20 -3.11 -11.72
N VAL A 465 4.51 -3.21 -11.49
CA VAL A 465 5.53 -3.16 -12.57
C VAL A 465 5.18 -4.12 -13.70
N GLY A 466 5.17 -3.63 -14.93
CA GLY A 466 4.93 -4.43 -16.13
C GLY A 466 3.45 -4.67 -16.47
N GLN A 467 2.50 -4.25 -15.61
CA GLN A 467 1.06 -4.45 -15.82
C GLN A 467 0.51 -3.39 -16.79
N GLY A 468 -0.19 -3.86 -17.83
CA GLY A 468 -1.07 -3.04 -18.67
C GLY A 468 -2.50 -2.99 -18.11
N PHE A 469 -3.21 -1.90 -18.38
CA PHE A 469 -4.58 -1.65 -17.95
C PHE A 469 -5.30 -0.73 -18.95
N ILE A 470 -6.63 -0.81 -18.98
CA ILE A 470 -7.46 0.05 -19.83
C ILE A 470 -7.87 1.30 -19.03
N VAL A 471 -7.86 2.45 -19.68
CA VAL A 471 -8.49 3.70 -19.22
C VAL A 471 -9.44 4.21 -20.30
N GLN A 472 -10.39 5.07 -19.93
CA GLN A 472 -11.29 5.72 -20.88
C GLN A 472 -10.98 7.22 -20.97
N ALA A 473 -10.66 7.69 -22.18
CA ALA A 473 -10.39 9.08 -22.49
C ALA A 473 -11.68 9.93 -22.53
N LYS A 474 -11.61 11.18 -22.05
CA LYS A 474 -12.71 12.14 -22.09
C LYS A 474 -12.84 12.83 -23.45
N TYR A 475 -11.76 12.95 -24.21
CA TYR A 475 -11.73 13.55 -25.56
C TYR A 475 -10.60 12.97 -26.40
N ASP A 476 -10.63 13.17 -27.73
CA ASP A 476 -9.58 12.66 -28.62
C ASP A 476 -8.27 13.43 -28.44
N ASN A 477 -7.16 12.72 -28.54
CA ASN A 477 -5.81 13.24 -28.31
C ASN A 477 -5.61 13.83 -26.90
N ALA A 478 -6.35 13.32 -25.90
CA ALA A 478 -6.18 13.70 -24.51
C ALA A 478 -4.81 13.26 -23.97
N PRO A 479 -4.00 14.16 -23.38
CA PRO A 479 -2.70 13.78 -22.83
C PRO A 479 -2.87 13.04 -21.50
N LEU A 480 -2.22 11.89 -21.37
CA LEU A 480 -2.03 11.19 -20.09
C LEU A 480 -0.56 11.26 -19.69
N LEU A 481 -0.32 11.86 -18.52
CA LEU A 481 1.02 12.16 -18.03
C LEU A 481 1.38 11.22 -16.87
N PHE A 482 2.49 10.51 -17.01
CA PHE A 482 3.12 9.74 -15.95
C PHE A 482 4.34 10.52 -15.44
N ASN A 483 4.60 10.55 -14.14
CA ASN A 483 5.82 11.15 -13.58
C ASN A 483 6.33 10.38 -12.35
N ASN A 484 7.39 10.89 -11.71
CA ASN A 484 7.93 10.24 -10.52
C ASN A 484 7.01 10.32 -9.29
N ASN A 485 6.17 11.36 -9.17
CA ASN A 485 5.30 11.55 -8.01
C ASN A 485 4.15 10.53 -7.91
N ILE A 486 3.82 9.85 -9.01
CA ILE A 486 2.81 8.78 -9.01
C ILE A 486 3.39 7.41 -8.68
N ARG A 487 4.73 7.29 -8.64
CA ARG A 487 5.44 6.05 -8.35
C ARG A 487 5.41 5.75 -6.85
N SER A 488 5.45 4.48 -6.50
CA SER A 488 5.48 4.02 -5.11
C SER A 488 6.59 3.00 -4.91
N SER A 489 7.32 3.14 -3.80
CA SER A 489 8.23 2.12 -3.28
C SER A 489 7.51 1.00 -2.54
N ASN A 490 6.18 1.12 -2.36
CA ASN A 490 5.36 0.06 -1.78
C ASN A 490 5.42 -1.18 -2.68
N THR A 491 5.88 -2.30 -2.13
CA THR A 491 5.98 -3.61 -2.78
C THR A 491 4.77 -4.51 -2.49
N SER A 492 3.99 -4.22 -1.44
CA SER A 492 2.72 -4.85 -1.07
C SER A 492 1.52 -4.19 -1.79
N ASP A 493 0.31 -4.57 -1.38
CA ASP A 493 -0.97 -3.87 -1.67
C ASP A 493 -1.31 -3.69 -3.14
N SER A 494 -1.01 -4.70 -3.94
CA SER A 494 -1.44 -4.75 -5.34
C SER A 494 -1.37 -6.14 -5.92
N ILE A 495 -2.20 -6.35 -6.93
CA ILE A 495 -2.32 -7.61 -7.65
C ILE A 495 -1.76 -7.43 -9.05
N PHE A 496 -0.98 -8.41 -9.50
CA PHE A 496 -0.65 -8.56 -10.91
C PHE A 496 -1.70 -9.46 -11.55
N PHE A 497 -2.51 -8.91 -12.44
CA PHE A 497 -3.64 -9.58 -13.06
C PHE A 497 -3.18 -10.46 -14.22
N ASN A 498 -2.57 -11.60 -13.85
CA ASN A 498 -2.32 -12.79 -14.67
C ASN A 498 -1.59 -13.89 -13.84
N LYS A 499 -1.81 -13.91 -12.53
CA LYS A 499 -1.24 -14.91 -11.61
C LYS A 499 -2.41 -15.74 -11.08
N ASN A 500 -2.41 -17.06 -11.28
CA ASN A 500 -3.27 -17.92 -10.45
C ASN A 500 -2.86 -17.68 -9.00
N GLN A 501 -3.75 -17.11 -8.22
CA GLN A 501 -3.59 -17.00 -6.78
C GLN A 501 -3.77 -18.40 -6.20
N SER A 502 -2.66 -19.12 -6.04
CA SER A 502 -2.58 -20.08 -4.96
C SER A 502 -2.63 -19.27 -3.66
N ASN A 503 -3.67 -19.50 -2.86
CA ASN A 503 -3.91 -18.94 -1.53
C ASN A 503 -2.59 -18.59 -0.82
N LYS A 504 -2.23 -17.31 -0.77
CA LYS A 504 -1.35 -16.82 0.28
C LYS A 504 -2.28 -16.40 1.41
N SER A 505 -2.03 -16.94 2.60
CA SER A 505 -2.57 -16.40 3.85
C SER A 505 -2.21 -14.92 3.93
N GLU A 506 -3.20 -14.08 4.14
CA GLU A 506 -3.03 -12.68 4.47
C GLU A 506 -2.38 -12.62 5.87
N GLU A 507 -1.16 -12.10 5.94
CA GLU A 507 -0.62 -11.59 7.20
C GLU A 507 -1.13 -10.16 7.29
N GLU A 508 -1.97 -9.91 8.29
CA GLU A 508 -2.49 -8.58 8.62
C GLU A 508 -1.32 -7.70 9.07
N GLU A 509 -0.87 -6.79 8.20
CA GLU A 509 -0.06 -5.64 8.62
C GLU A 509 -1.00 -4.46 8.86
N GLU A 510 -0.78 -3.74 9.97
CA GLU A 510 -1.55 -2.56 10.36
C GLU A 510 -1.46 -1.48 9.27
N GLU A 511 -2.55 -1.29 8.50
CA GLU A 511 -2.71 -0.16 7.58
C GLU A 511 -2.92 1.13 8.40
N GLU A 512 -2.30 2.24 7.96
CA GLU A 512 -2.72 3.57 8.42
C GLU A 512 -4.18 3.79 8.03
N GLU A 513 -5.06 3.98 9.01
CA GLU A 513 -6.50 4.19 8.88
C GLU A 513 -6.85 5.11 7.69
N PRO A 514 -7.31 4.57 6.53
CA PRO A 514 -7.82 5.42 5.47
C PRO A 514 -9.06 6.15 5.99
N GLU A 515 -9.43 7.27 5.36
CA GLU A 515 -10.78 7.84 5.55
C GLU A 515 -11.80 6.69 5.47
N THR A 516 -12.59 6.52 6.53
CA THR A 516 -13.50 5.36 6.66
C THR A 516 -14.59 5.45 5.60
N LEU A 517 -14.34 4.89 4.42
CA LEU A 517 -15.30 4.77 3.33
C LEU A 517 -16.40 3.79 3.74
N ASN A 518 -17.64 4.25 3.64
CA ASN A 518 -18.82 3.44 3.91
C ASN A 518 -19.16 2.65 2.63
N ARG A 519 -18.84 1.36 2.58
CA ARG A 519 -19.07 0.57 1.36
C ARG A 519 -19.33 -0.90 1.66
N TYR A 520 -19.93 -1.59 0.71
CA TYR A 520 -20.14 -3.02 0.77
C TYR A 520 -20.14 -3.65 -0.62
N TRP A 521 -19.75 -4.92 -0.69
CA TRP A 521 -19.77 -5.72 -1.90
C TRP A 521 -20.90 -6.73 -1.83
N LEU A 522 -21.61 -6.89 -2.94
CA LEU A 522 -22.62 -7.93 -3.10
C LEU A 522 -22.18 -8.89 -4.19
N LYS A 523 -22.42 -10.18 -3.97
CA LYS A 523 -22.10 -11.22 -4.93
C LYS A 523 -23.30 -12.05 -5.28
N LEU A 524 -23.51 -12.23 -6.59
CA LEU A 524 -24.41 -13.22 -7.16
C LEU A 524 -23.61 -14.46 -7.57
N VAL A 525 -24.05 -15.64 -7.14
CA VAL A 525 -23.53 -16.93 -7.60
C VAL A 525 -24.63 -17.67 -8.37
N SER A 526 -24.34 -18.01 -9.63
CA SER A 526 -25.26 -18.76 -10.50
C SER A 526 -25.28 -20.27 -10.17
N PRO A 527 -26.25 -21.05 -10.70
CA PRO A 527 -26.28 -22.51 -10.53
C PRO A 527 -25.04 -23.24 -11.05
N GLN A 528 -24.28 -22.62 -11.97
CA GLN A 528 -23.00 -23.13 -12.49
C GLN A 528 -21.81 -22.61 -11.69
N ASN A 529 -22.05 -22.03 -10.51
CA ASN A 529 -21.06 -21.38 -9.66
C ASN A 529 -20.38 -20.17 -10.31
N VAL A 530 -21.01 -19.51 -11.29
CA VAL A 530 -20.46 -18.27 -11.84
C VAL A 530 -20.69 -17.14 -10.83
N GLY A 531 -19.62 -16.61 -10.27
CA GLY A 531 -19.63 -15.49 -9.33
C GLY A 531 -19.52 -14.15 -10.05
N ASN A 532 -20.42 -13.22 -9.71
CA ASN A 532 -20.39 -11.83 -10.15
C ASN A 532 -20.53 -10.93 -8.94
N THR A 533 -19.56 -10.04 -8.72
CA THR A 533 -19.55 -9.11 -7.59
C THR A 533 -19.82 -7.69 -8.09
N ILE A 534 -20.52 -6.89 -7.29
CA ILE A 534 -20.69 -5.45 -7.44
C ILE A 534 -20.26 -4.74 -6.16
N LEU A 535 -19.93 -3.45 -6.25
CA LEU A 535 -19.62 -2.58 -5.11
C LEU A 535 -20.61 -1.43 -5.04
N VAL A 536 -21.14 -1.17 -3.85
CA VAL A 536 -21.85 0.06 -3.51
C VAL A 536 -21.07 0.80 -2.43
N ALA A 537 -20.76 2.06 -2.67
CA ALA A 537 -20.03 2.90 -1.73
C ALA A 537 -20.71 4.26 -1.55
N TYR A 538 -20.50 4.89 -0.40
CA TYR A 538 -20.90 6.26 -0.11
C TYR A 538 -19.63 7.11 -0.04
N ASN A 539 -19.56 8.13 -0.89
CA ASN A 539 -18.39 8.98 -1.08
C ASN A 539 -18.81 10.46 -1.06
N ASP A 540 -18.03 11.30 -0.37
CA ASP A 540 -18.30 12.75 -0.22
C ASP A 540 -18.37 13.52 -1.55
N ASN A 541 -17.76 12.98 -2.61
CA ASN A 541 -17.70 13.62 -3.91
C ASN A 541 -18.63 13.00 -4.96
N ALA A 542 -19.34 11.92 -4.62
CA ALA A 542 -20.26 11.25 -5.53
C ALA A 542 -21.67 11.82 -5.43
N THR A 543 -22.50 11.53 -6.44
CA THR A 543 -23.94 11.88 -6.44
C THR A 543 -24.80 10.61 -6.47
N ASN A 544 -26.12 10.76 -6.32
CA ASN A 544 -27.06 9.64 -6.47
C ASN A 544 -27.49 9.40 -7.93
N ASP A 545 -27.21 10.37 -8.82
CA ASP A 545 -27.30 10.19 -10.27
C ASP A 545 -25.98 9.59 -10.80
N TYR A 546 -25.98 9.15 -12.06
CA TYR A 546 -24.78 8.55 -12.67
C TYR A 546 -23.62 9.56 -12.67
N ASP A 547 -22.53 9.18 -12.01
CA ASP A 547 -21.31 9.95 -11.93
C ASP A 547 -20.15 9.20 -12.62
N PRO A 548 -19.70 9.63 -13.80
CA PRO A 548 -18.74 8.88 -14.58
C PRO A 548 -17.32 8.82 -13.96
N ASP A 549 -17.02 9.62 -12.93
CA ASP A 549 -15.73 9.56 -12.20
C ASP A 549 -15.82 8.75 -10.89
N TYR A 550 -17.00 8.31 -10.47
CA TYR A 550 -17.16 7.48 -9.26
C TYR A 550 -17.92 6.17 -9.51
N ASP A 551 -18.70 6.10 -10.58
CA ASP A 551 -19.37 4.91 -11.07
C ASP A 551 -18.57 4.22 -12.17
N ALA A 552 -18.71 2.90 -12.24
CA ALA A 552 -18.18 2.11 -13.35
C ALA A 552 -19.25 1.15 -13.89
N ASP A 553 -19.61 1.34 -15.16
CA ASP A 553 -20.41 0.38 -15.92
C ASP A 553 -19.70 -0.98 -16.00
N LEU A 554 -20.50 -2.05 -16.15
CA LEU A 554 -19.98 -3.34 -16.60
C LEU A 554 -19.33 -3.15 -17.97
N LEU A 555 -18.01 -3.33 -18.04
CA LEU A 555 -17.26 -3.19 -19.30
C LEU A 555 -17.74 -4.19 -20.37
N SER A 556 -18.28 -5.33 -19.93
CA SER A 556 -19.02 -6.25 -20.79
C SER A 556 -20.15 -6.90 -20.00
N VAL A 557 -21.34 -6.95 -20.60
CA VAL A 557 -22.48 -7.69 -20.04
C VAL A 557 -22.37 -9.15 -20.48
N GLY A 558 -21.90 -9.99 -19.56
CA GLY A 558 -21.77 -11.42 -19.77
C GLY A 558 -23.12 -12.14 -19.91
N ASN A 559 -23.06 -13.45 -20.07
CA ASN A 559 -24.25 -14.32 -20.10
C ASN A 559 -24.83 -14.53 -18.71
N ASP A 560 -23.98 -14.55 -17.69
CA ASP A 560 -24.38 -14.30 -16.30
C ASP A 560 -23.83 -12.94 -15.89
N SER A 561 -24.66 -12.08 -15.31
CA SER A 561 -24.23 -10.74 -14.87
C SER A 561 -25.04 -10.28 -13.67
N PHE A 562 -24.40 -9.48 -12.84
CA PHE A 562 -24.99 -8.81 -11.69
C PHE A 562 -24.51 -7.37 -11.69
N PHE A 563 -25.44 -6.44 -11.52
CA PHE A 563 -25.18 -5.00 -11.61
C PHE A 563 -26.18 -4.24 -10.74
N SER A 564 -25.81 -3.03 -10.32
CA SER A 564 -26.78 -2.04 -9.89
C SER A 564 -27.22 -1.15 -11.06
N ASN A 565 -28.38 -0.52 -10.94
CA ASN A 565 -28.97 0.31 -11.99
C ASN A 565 -29.06 1.77 -11.55
N VAL A 566 -28.56 2.68 -12.39
CA VAL A 566 -28.78 4.12 -12.28
C VAL A 566 -29.19 4.65 -13.66
N GLY A 567 -30.46 4.99 -13.82
CA GLY A 567 -31.02 5.32 -15.12
C GLY A 567 -30.86 4.17 -16.13
N ALA A 568 -30.12 4.40 -17.21
CA ALA A 568 -29.82 3.39 -18.23
C ALA A 568 -28.49 2.64 -17.99
N HIS A 569 -27.72 3.03 -16.96
CA HIS A 569 -26.40 2.48 -16.69
C HIS A 569 -26.47 1.21 -15.85
N ARG A 570 -25.67 0.21 -16.24
CA ARG A 570 -25.54 -1.08 -15.56
C ARG A 570 -24.20 -1.13 -14.88
N LEU A 571 -24.17 -0.86 -13.59
CA LEU A 571 -22.96 -0.56 -12.83
C LEU A 571 -22.40 -1.80 -12.14
N GLN A 572 -21.09 -1.99 -12.28
CA GLN A 572 -20.30 -2.91 -11.47
C GLN A 572 -19.84 -2.24 -10.17
N ILE A 573 -19.57 -0.94 -10.22
CA ILE A 573 -19.26 -0.10 -9.07
C ILE A 573 -20.22 1.09 -9.12
N GLN A 574 -20.95 1.30 -8.02
CA GLN A 574 -21.81 2.46 -7.84
C GLN A 574 -21.36 3.23 -6.60
N ALA A 575 -21.07 4.51 -6.76
CA ALA A 575 -20.92 5.44 -5.67
C ALA A 575 -22.23 6.21 -5.46
N ARG A 576 -22.52 6.54 -4.20
CA ARG A 576 -23.66 7.35 -3.77
C ARG A 576 -23.15 8.53 -2.95
N ALA A 577 -23.98 9.56 -2.85
CA ALA A 577 -23.66 10.74 -2.07
C ALA A 577 -23.50 10.39 -0.58
N ASN A 578 -22.53 11.01 0.09
CA ASN A 578 -22.38 10.97 1.55
C ASN A 578 -22.76 12.36 2.13
N PRO A 579 -23.47 12.46 3.27
CA PRO A 579 -23.77 11.43 4.26
C PRO A 579 -24.76 10.36 3.78
N PHE A 580 -24.56 9.13 4.24
CA PHE A 580 -25.50 8.02 4.07
C PHE A 580 -26.92 8.37 4.56
N GLU A 581 -27.93 8.05 3.76
CA GLU A 581 -29.35 8.15 4.15
C GLU A 581 -30.01 6.77 4.24
N THR A 582 -30.73 6.52 5.33
CA THR A 582 -31.39 5.22 5.58
C THR A 582 -32.59 4.92 4.66
N ASN A 583 -33.12 5.93 3.98
CA ASN A 583 -34.17 5.81 2.96
C ASN A 583 -33.61 5.47 1.56
N ASP A 584 -32.29 5.37 1.41
CA ASP A 584 -31.67 5.09 0.11
C ASP A 584 -32.10 3.73 -0.43
N ILE A 585 -32.19 3.66 -1.75
CA ILE A 585 -32.55 2.47 -2.50
C ILE A 585 -31.50 2.24 -3.59
N VAL A 586 -31.00 1.01 -3.66
CA VAL A 586 -30.14 0.57 -4.76
C VAL A 586 -30.88 -0.47 -5.58
N ASP A 587 -31.25 -0.10 -6.80
CA ASP A 587 -31.88 -1.03 -7.74
C ASP A 587 -30.85 -2.01 -8.30
N LEU A 588 -31.18 -3.30 -8.32
CA LEU A 588 -30.29 -4.37 -8.77
C LEU A 588 -30.87 -5.09 -9.98
N GLY A 589 -29.99 -5.46 -10.92
CA GLY A 589 -30.32 -6.27 -12.08
C GLY A 589 -29.51 -7.55 -12.14
N ILE A 590 -30.13 -8.60 -12.68
CA ILE A 590 -29.48 -9.88 -12.94
C ILE A 590 -29.68 -10.28 -14.40
N LYS A 591 -28.67 -10.95 -14.96
CA LYS A 591 -28.80 -11.74 -16.19
C LYS A 591 -28.35 -13.14 -15.87
N SER A 592 -29.17 -14.13 -16.24
CA SER A 592 -28.90 -15.53 -16.02
C SER A 592 -28.94 -16.30 -17.32
N SER A 593 -27.92 -17.11 -17.54
CA SER A 593 -27.79 -17.95 -18.73
C SER A 593 -28.54 -19.28 -18.61
N THR A 594 -28.93 -19.69 -17.40
CA THR A 594 -29.60 -20.97 -17.16
C THR A 594 -30.63 -20.90 -16.03
N ALA A 595 -31.66 -21.73 -16.13
CA ALA A 595 -32.63 -21.86 -15.05
C ALA A 595 -32.02 -22.58 -13.83
N GLY A 596 -32.29 -22.08 -12.62
CA GLY A 596 -31.84 -22.73 -11.39
C GLY A 596 -31.79 -21.82 -10.16
N ASN A 597 -31.25 -22.38 -9.07
CA ASN A 597 -31.06 -21.65 -7.83
C ASN A 597 -29.80 -20.77 -7.88
N HIS A 598 -30.00 -19.48 -7.62
CA HIS A 598 -28.97 -18.48 -7.50
C HIS A 598 -28.86 -18.03 -6.04
N VAL A 599 -27.71 -17.47 -5.68
CA VAL A 599 -27.43 -16.95 -4.35
C VAL A 599 -26.98 -15.50 -4.43
N ILE A 600 -27.55 -14.62 -3.62
CA ILE A 600 -27.04 -13.26 -3.36
C ILE A 600 -26.53 -13.18 -1.93
N ALA A 601 -25.31 -12.67 -1.73
CA ALA A 601 -24.69 -12.54 -0.42
C ALA A 601 -23.82 -11.29 -0.32
N ILE A 602 -23.51 -10.87 0.91
CA ILE A 602 -22.45 -9.90 1.17
C ILE A 602 -21.09 -10.58 0.96
N ASP A 603 -20.24 -9.96 0.16
CA ASP A 603 -18.88 -10.40 -0.17
C ASP A 603 -17.83 -9.60 0.62
N GLY A 604 -18.19 -8.44 1.18
CA GLY A 604 -17.33 -7.61 2.03
C GLY A 604 -18.07 -6.35 2.49
N LYS A 605 -17.59 -5.68 3.55
CA LYS A 605 -18.23 -4.48 4.10
C LYS A 605 -17.27 -3.67 4.97
N ASP A 606 -17.30 -2.34 4.81
CA ASP A 606 -16.46 -1.38 5.52
C ASP A 606 -17.34 -0.26 6.13
N GLY A 607 -16.75 0.52 7.05
CA GLY A 607 -17.40 1.69 7.64
C GLY A 607 -18.69 1.35 8.40
N ILE A 608 -19.77 2.11 8.17
CA ILE A 608 -21.06 1.94 8.87
C ILE A 608 -21.72 0.57 8.66
N PHE A 609 -21.32 -0.15 7.61
CA PHE A 609 -21.83 -1.49 7.29
C PHE A 609 -21.04 -2.61 7.97
N SER A 610 -19.90 -2.29 8.61
CA SER A 610 -19.08 -3.25 9.35
C SER A 610 -19.85 -3.82 10.55
N GLN A 611 -19.34 -4.92 11.13
CA GLN A 611 -20.01 -5.56 12.26
C GLN A 611 -20.19 -4.62 13.47
N ASP A 612 -19.31 -3.64 13.64
CA ASP A 612 -19.30 -2.75 14.80
C ASP A 612 -20.24 -1.54 14.66
N ALA A 613 -20.73 -1.24 13.45
CA ALA A 613 -21.47 0.01 13.16
C ALA A 613 -22.97 -0.16 12.83
N SER A 614 -23.49 -1.39 12.86
CA SER A 614 -24.93 -1.74 12.96
C SER A 614 -25.89 -1.38 11.80
N GLN A 615 -25.47 -0.71 10.73
CA GLN A 615 -26.37 -0.44 9.61
C GLN A 615 -26.68 -1.71 8.81
N ALA A 616 -27.94 -2.15 8.84
CA ALA A 616 -28.40 -3.34 8.13
C ALA A 616 -28.54 -3.11 6.62
N ILE A 617 -28.29 -4.17 5.85
CA ILE A 617 -28.44 -4.22 4.39
C ILE A 617 -29.50 -5.28 4.08
N TYR A 618 -30.69 -4.84 3.64
CA TYR A 618 -31.79 -5.74 3.29
C TYR A 618 -31.91 -5.88 1.77
N LEU A 619 -32.05 -7.12 1.30
CA LEU A 619 -32.45 -7.43 -0.06
C LEU A 619 -33.98 -7.58 -0.12
N GLN A 620 -34.64 -6.77 -0.93
CA GLN A 620 -36.05 -6.91 -1.27
C GLN A 620 -36.20 -7.63 -2.62
N ASP A 621 -36.93 -8.75 -2.62
CA ASP A 621 -37.31 -9.50 -3.82
C ASP A 621 -38.77 -9.17 -4.21
N ASN A 622 -38.94 -8.31 -5.22
CA ASN A 622 -40.23 -7.85 -5.71
C ASN A 622 -41.06 -8.95 -6.38
N PHE A 623 -40.44 -10.09 -6.75
CA PHE A 623 -41.17 -11.20 -7.35
C PHE A 623 -42.09 -11.91 -6.35
N ASN A 624 -41.64 -12.04 -5.09
CA ASN A 624 -42.38 -12.74 -4.03
C ASN A 624 -42.69 -11.86 -2.81
N GLY A 625 -42.19 -10.63 -2.77
CA GLY A 625 -42.38 -9.67 -1.67
C GLY A 625 -41.52 -9.95 -0.44
N ASN A 626 -40.52 -10.83 -0.52
CA ASN A 626 -39.65 -11.15 0.60
C ASN A 626 -38.62 -10.04 0.84
N ILE A 627 -38.36 -9.75 2.11
CA ILE A 627 -37.26 -8.89 2.56
C ILE A 627 -36.32 -9.76 3.39
N HIS A 628 -35.05 -9.79 3.04
CA HIS A 628 -34.03 -10.60 3.69
C HIS A 628 -32.86 -9.74 4.14
N ASN A 629 -32.49 -9.82 5.41
CA ASN A 629 -31.29 -9.16 5.94
C ASN A 629 -30.06 -9.95 5.50
N LEU A 630 -29.23 -9.38 4.62
CA LEU A 630 -28.07 -10.08 4.09
C LEU A 630 -26.96 -10.31 5.12
N GLN A 631 -27.05 -9.67 6.29
CA GLN A 631 -26.15 -9.94 7.42
C GLN A 631 -26.52 -11.24 8.16
N ASP A 632 -27.75 -11.72 8.04
CA ASP A 632 -28.19 -12.99 8.65
C ASP A 632 -27.81 -14.22 7.79
N GLY A 633 -27.18 -13.96 6.63
CA GLY A 633 -26.75 -14.98 5.68
C GLY A 633 -27.18 -14.65 4.25
N HIS A 634 -26.90 -15.58 3.34
CA HIS A 634 -27.19 -15.40 1.93
C HIS A 634 -28.68 -15.61 1.60
N TYR A 635 -29.16 -14.94 0.54
CA TYR A 635 -30.50 -15.13 -0.01
C TYR A 635 -30.46 -16.08 -1.20
N THR A 636 -31.27 -17.14 -1.18
CA THR A 636 -31.38 -18.11 -2.29
C THR A 636 -32.69 -17.92 -3.03
N PHE A 637 -32.64 -17.89 -4.35
CA PHE A 637 -33.82 -17.77 -5.20
C PHE A 637 -33.72 -18.58 -6.49
N PHE A 638 -34.87 -18.98 -7.03
CA PHE A 638 -34.96 -19.57 -8.36
C PHE A 638 -35.25 -18.49 -9.41
N THR A 639 -34.63 -18.62 -10.58
CA THR A 639 -35.01 -17.88 -11.79
C THR A 639 -34.79 -18.76 -13.01
N ASP A 640 -35.55 -18.51 -14.08
CA ASP A 640 -35.29 -19.06 -15.41
C ASP A 640 -34.10 -18.33 -16.07
N ALA A 641 -33.66 -18.81 -17.24
CA ALA A 641 -32.70 -18.08 -18.08
C ALA A 641 -33.36 -16.78 -18.59
N ILE A 642 -33.02 -15.66 -17.97
CA ILE A 642 -33.68 -14.36 -18.18
C ILE A 642 -32.73 -13.21 -17.81
N GLU A 643 -33.04 -12.02 -18.32
CA GLU A 643 -32.54 -10.76 -17.77
C GLU A 643 -33.69 -10.08 -17.01
N ASP A 644 -33.48 -9.78 -15.74
CA ASP A 644 -34.46 -9.12 -14.87
C ASP A 644 -33.81 -7.94 -14.14
N ASN A 645 -34.28 -6.73 -14.47
CA ASN A 645 -33.74 -5.47 -13.97
C ASN A 645 -34.61 -4.84 -12.88
N SER A 646 -35.66 -5.54 -12.43
CA SER A 646 -36.70 -4.97 -11.55
C SER A 646 -36.97 -5.80 -10.29
N ARG A 647 -36.48 -7.03 -10.26
CA ARG A 647 -36.75 -7.98 -9.18
C ARG A 647 -36.12 -7.60 -7.85
N PHE A 648 -34.90 -7.06 -7.85
CA PHE A 648 -34.13 -6.89 -6.62
C PHE A 648 -33.85 -5.43 -6.31
N LYS A 649 -33.94 -5.09 -5.03
CA LYS A 649 -33.51 -3.80 -4.49
C LYS A 649 -32.77 -4.00 -3.18
N ILE A 650 -31.79 -3.16 -2.89
CA ILE A 650 -31.27 -2.98 -1.53
C ILE A 650 -32.01 -1.83 -0.87
N ILE A 651 -32.46 -2.06 0.36
CA ILE A 651 -33.04 -1.06 1.26
C ILE A 651 -32.33 -1.15 2.61
N TYR A 652 -32.30 -0.04 3.35
CA TYR A 652 -31.57 0.06 4.62
C TYR A 652 -32.47 0.19 5.85
N GLN A 653 -33.79 0.19 5.64
CA GLN A 653 -34.79 0.11 6.69
C GLN A 653 -35.75 -1.04 6.41
N ASN A 654 -36.11 -1.76 7.47
CA ASN A 654 -37.21 -2.72 7.44
C ASN A 654 -38.54 -1.97 7.68
N SER A 655 -39.02 -1.23 6.68
CA SER A 655 -40.22 -0.41 6.82
C SER A 655 -41.49 -1.27 6.88
N VAL A 656 -41.94 -1.59 8.10
CA VAL A 656 -43.34 -1.99 8.40
C VAL A 656 -44.14 -0.83 9.03
N LEU A 657 -43.63 0.41 8.93
CA LEU A 657 -44.30 1.62 9.44
C LEU A 657 -44.78 2.50 8.29
N GLY A 658 -45.80 2.01 7.60
CA GLY A 658 -46.60 2.77 6.65
C GLY A 658 -47.93 2.04 6.48
N THR A 659 -49.01 2.65 6.95
CA THR A 659 -50.39 2.16 6.81
C THR A 659 -50.89 2.31 5.38
N ASP A 660 -50.15 1.78 4.42
CA ASP A 660 -50.67 1.50 3.09
C ASP A 660 -50.69 -0.01 2.92
N ASN A 661 -51.89 -0.51 2.66
CA ASN A 661 -52.19 -1.92 2.43
C ASN A 661 -51.32 -2.51 1.31
N ILE A 662 -50.11 -2.96 1.64
CA ILE A 662 -49.41 -3.95 0.81
C ILE A 662 -50.14 -5.27 1.06
N THR A 663 -50.95 -5.63 0.08
CA THR A 663 -51.74 -6.87 0.04
C THR A 663 -50.87 -8.08 0.41
N LYS A 664 -50.97 -8.55 1.65
CA LYS A 664 -50.28 -9.76 2.13
C LYS A 664 -50.81 -11.00 1.36
N TYR A 665 -49.92 -11.61 0.58
CA TYR A 665 -50.01 -12.86 -0.21
C TYR A 665 -51.28 -13.08 -1.07
N GLN A 666 -51.10 -13.11 -2.40
CA GLN A 666 -52.03 -13.74 -3.34
C GLN A 666 -51.76 -15.26 -3.39
N LEU A 667 -52.81 -16.09 -3.44
CA LEU A 667 -52.75 -17.55 -3.45
C LEU A 667 -51.62 -18.12 -4.33
N ILE A 668 -50.66 -18.82 -3.71
CA ILE A 668 -49.57 -19.52 -4.40
C ILE A 668 -49.91 -21.00 -4.49
N ILE A 669 -49.88 -21.53 -5.71
CA ILE A 669 -49.96 -22.97 -5.98
C ILE A 669 -48.76 -23.31 -6.86
N ALA A 670 -47.85 -24.13 -6.34
CA ALA A 670 -46.63 -24.57 -7.00
C ALA A 670 -46.57 -26.10 -7.05
N LYS A 671 -45.83 -26.65 -8.02
CA LYS A 671 -45.62 -28.10 -8.16
C LYS A 671 -44.20 -28.47 -7.72
N ASN A 672 -44.06 -29.56 -6.97
CA ASN A 672 -42.79 -30.21 -6.68
C ASN A 672 -42.79 -31.68 -7.15
N SER A 673 -41.73 -32.43 -6.85
CA SER A 673 -41.57 -33.83 -7.25
C SER A 673 -42.61 -34.79 -6.65
N LEU A 674 -43.31 -34.39 -5.58
CA LEU A 674 -44.28 -35.21 -4.84
C LEU A 674 -45.73 -34.75 -5.03
N GLY A 675 -45.97 -33.56 -5.62
CA GLY A 675 -47.31 -33.06 -5.93
C GLY A 675 -47.41 -31.53 -5.87
N LEU A 676 -48.54 -31.01 -5.35
CA LEU A 676 -48.81 -29.57 -5.25
C LEU A 676 -48.52 -29.04 -3.84
N VAL A 677 -47.92 -27.85 -3.79
CA VAL A 677 -47.75 -27.02 -2.59
C VAL A 677 -48.66 -25.81 -2.73
N ILE A 678 -49.58 -25.64 -1.79
CA ILE A 678 -50.56 -24.55 -1.76
C ILE A 678 -50.29 -23.69 -0.54
N ARG A 679 -50.10 -22.39 -0.75
CA ARG A 679 -49.82 -21.40 0.32
C ARG A 679 -50.68 -20.16 0.12
N ASP A 680 -51.18 -19.61 1.22
CA ASP A 680 -51.97 -18.37 1.19
C ASP A 680 -51.75 -17.57 2.48
N SER A 681 -52.07 -16.26 2.47
CA SER A 681 -52.02 -15.41 3.67
C SER A 681 -53.05 -15.82 4.72
N GLN A 682 -54.12 -16.51 4.31
CA GLN A 682 -55.19 -16.97 5.18
C GLN A 682 -55.18 -18.51 5.30
N ASN A 683 -55.72 -19.02 6.41
CA ASN A 683 -55.89 -20.47 6.58
C ASN A 683 -56.71 -21.04 5.43
N ILE A 684 -56.16 -22.08 4.80
CA ILE A 684 -56.85 -22.90 3.81
C ILE A 684 -57.79 -23.82 4.59
N ASN A 685 -59.09 -23.69 4.35
CA ASN A 685 -60.11 -24.51 5.01
C ASN A 685 -60.40 -25.79 4.21
N LYS A 686 -60.38 -25.70 2.89
CA LYS A 686 -60.60 -26.85 2.02
C LYS A 686 -59.94 -26.65 0.66
N VAL A 687 -59.44 -27.73 0.07
CA VAL A 687 -58.97 -27.74 -1.31
C VAL A 687 -59.75 -28.78 -2.10
N GLU A 688 -60.28 -28.35 -3.24
CA GLU A 688 -60.94 -29.18 -4.24
C GLU A 688 -60.10 -29.14 -5.53
N ILE A 689 -59.83 -30.29 -6.15
CA ILE A 689 -59.12 -30.38 -7.44
C ILE A 689 -60.04 -31.05 -8.46
N TYR A 690 -60.22 -30.41 -9.60
CA TYR A 690 -61.03 -30.89 -10.72
C TYR A 690 -60.13 -31.18 -11.93
N ASP A 691 -60.46 -32.22 -12.70
CA ASP A 691 -59.79 -32.48 -13.98
C ASP A 691 -60.27 -31.53 -15.09
N ALA A 692 -59.70 -31.67 -16.29
CA ALA A 692 -60.03 -30.84 -17.44
C ALA A 692 -61.49 -30.95 -17.92
N ALA A 693 -62.21 -32.02 -17.55
CA ALA A 693 -63.63 -32.20 -17.85
C ALA A 693 -64.53 -31.63 -16.74
N GLY A 694 -63.96 -31.06 -15.68
CA GLY A 694 -64.69 -30.51 -14.54
C GLY A 694 -65.12 -31.56 -13.52
N LYS A 695 -64.63 -32.81 -13.61
CA LYS A 695 -64.91 -33.86 -12.62
C LYS A 695 -64.03 -33.65 -11.38
N LEU A 696 -64.63 -33.72 -10.20
CA LEU A 696 -63.90 -33.62 -8.92
C LEU A 696 -63.00 -34.85 -8.72
N VAL A 697 -61.71 -34.61 -8.54
CA VAL A 697 -60.65 -35.63 -8.37
C VAL A 697 -60.19 -35.72 -6.92
N LEU A 698 -60.17 -34.59 -6.19
CA LEU A 698 -59.81 -34.56 -4.78
C LEU A 698 -60.60 -33.47 -4.06
N SER A 699 -61.02 -33.74 -2.82
CA SER A 699 -61.64 -32.78 -1.92
C SER A 699 -61.16 -33.09 -0.51
N LYS A 700 -60.42 -32.17 0.10
CA LYS A 700 -59.85 -32.38 1.44
C LYS A 700 -59.87 -31.10 2.27
N ASP A 701 -60.27 -31.24 3.53
CA ASP A 701 -60.30 -30.15 4.50
C ASP A 701 -58.94 -29.95 5.17
N TYR A 702 -58.66 -28.71 5.52
CA TYR A 702 -57.41 -28.25 6.14
C TYR A 702 -57.71 -27.15 7.18
N ASN A 703 -56.71 -26.84 7.99
CA ASN A 703 -56.71 -25.64 8.84
C ASN A 703 -55.28 -25.11 8.99
N ALA A 704 -54.65 -24.82 7.87
CA ALA A 704 -53.28 -24.36 7.81
C ALA A 704 -53.09 -23.36 6.66
N ALA A 705 -52.14 -22.43 6.81
CA ALA A 705 -51.75 -21.52 5.73
C ALA A 705 -50.92 -22.21 4.62
N ASN A 706 -50.41 -23.42 4.89
CA ASN A 706 -49.57 -24.21 3.99
C ASN A 706 -50.09 -25.65 3.91
N VAL A 707 -50.32 -26.13 2.69
CA VAL A 707 -50.88 -27.45 2.43
C VAL A 707 -50.09 -28.14 1.32
N ASN A 708 -49.74 -29.41 1.54
CA ASN A 708 -49.16 -30.27 0.52
C ASN A 708 -50.20 -31.31 0.08
N ILE A 709 -50.35 -31.48 -1.23
CA ILE A 709 -51.23 -32.48 -1.85
C ILE A 709 -50.38 -33.38 -2.71
N ASN A 710 -50.33 -34.66 -2.36
CA ASN A 710 -49.68 -35.66 -3.20
C ASN A 710 -50.55 -35.91 -4.44
N THR A 711 -49.98 -35.67 -5.63
CA THR A 711 -50.68 -35.84 -6.91
C THR A 711 -49.99 -36.88 -7.81
N THR A 712 -49.12 -37.75 -7.27
CA THR A 712 -48.39 -38.74 -8.08
C THR A 712 -49.29 -39.78 -8.74
N SER A 713 -50.49 -40.01 -8.18
CA SER A 713 -51.50 -40.90 -8.75
C SER A 713 -52.43 -40.22 -9.77
N PHE A 714 -52.26 -38.91 -10.01
CA PHE A 714 -53.11 -38.17 -10.94
C PHE A 714 -52.59 -38.36 -12.37
N ALA A 715 -53.49 -38.43 -13.35
CA ALA A 715 -53.07 -38.45 -14.75
C ALA A 715 -52.37 -37.13 -15.11
N LYS A 716 -51.43 -37.15 -16.05
CA LYS A 716 -50.79 -35.91 -16.52
C LYS A 716 -51.79 -35.07 -17.30
N GLY A 717 -51.89 -33.78 -17.01
CA GLY A 717 -52.87 -32.92 -17.67
C GLY A 717 -53.22 -31.64 -16.91
N PHE A 718 -54.23 -30.94 -17.42
CA PHE A 718 -54.74 -29.72 -16.78
C PHE A 718 -55.70 -30.03 -15.64
N TYR A 719 -55.52 -29.32 -14.54
CA TYR A 719 -56.38 -29.39 -13.37
C TYR A 719 -56.79 -27.99 -12.91
N ILE A 720 -57.96 -27.89 -12.29
CA ILE A 720 -58.42 -26.67 -11.62
C ILE A 720 -58.37 -26.93 -10.13
N VAL A 721 -57.56 -26.15 -9.42
CA VAL A 721 -57.45 -26.17 -7.97
C VAL A 721 -58.32 -25.05 -7.41
N LYS A 722 -59.30 -25.42 -6.59
CA LYS A 722 -60.22 -24.52 -5.89
C LYS A 722 -59.89 -24.55 -4.40
N VAL A 723 -59.49 -23.41 -3.88
CA VAL A 723 -59.11 -23.21 -2.48
C VAL A 723 -60.23 -22.42 -1.79
N ILE A 724 -60.83 -23.04 -0.78
CA ILE A 724 -61.93 -22.47 0.00
C ILE A 724 -61.37 -22.03 1.34
N GLN A 725 -61.62 -20.78 1.68
CA GLN A 725 -61.22 -20.12 2.91
C GLN A 725 -62.45 -19.48 3.55
N LYS A 726 -62.39 -19.15 4.84
CA LYS A 726 -63.46 -18.38 5.51
C LYS A 726 -63.76 -17.05 4.81
N THR A 727 -62.75 -16.47 4.17
CA THR A 727 -62.83 -15.17 3.48
C THR A 727 -63.32 -15.27 2.03
N GLY A 728 -63.51 -16.48 1.49
CA GLY A 728 -64.01 -16.68 0.12
C GLY A 728 -63.37 -17.87 -0.60
N ILE A 729 -63.63 -17.97 -1.90
CA ILE A 729 -63.16 -19.04 -2.76
C ILE A 729 -62.21 -18.47 -3.81
N LYS A 730 -61.05 -19.11 -3.99
CA LYS A 730 -60.07 -18.77 -5.03
C LYS A 730 -59.82 -20.00 -5.92
N THR A 731 -59.68 -19.81 -7.22
CA THR A 731 -59.44 -20.89 -8.20
C THR A 731 -58.20 -20.63 -9.04
N LYS A 732 -57.42 -21.65 -9.35
CA LYS A 732 -56.25 -21.56 -10.24
C LYS A 732 -56.12 -22.81 -11.10
N LYS A 733 -55.80 -22.62 -12.38
CA LYS A 733 -55.48 -23.70 -13.31
C LYS A 733 -54.01 -24.10 -13.15
N VAL A 734 -53.72 -25.38 -13.09
CA VAL A 734 -52.36 -25.94 -12.98
C VAL A 734 -52.18 -27.10 -13.94
N ILE A 735 -50.92 -27.41 -14.27
CA ILE A 735 -50.55 -28.58 -15.07
C ILE A 735 -49.82 -29.55 -14.14
N LEU A 736 -50.34 -30.78 -14.04
CA LEU A 736 -49.75 -31.88 -13.29
C LEU A 736 -49.02 -32.86 -14.20
#